data_AF-A0A8S2RV23-F1
#
_entry.id   AF-A0A8S2RV23-F1
#
_cell.length_a   1.000
_cell.length_b   1.000
_cell.length_c   1.000
_cell.angle_alpha   90.00
_cell.angle_beta   90.00
_cell.angle_gamma   90.00
#
_symmetry.space_group_name_H-M   'P 1'
#
loop_
_entity.id
_entity.type
_entity.pdbx_description
1 polymer ?
#
loop_
_entity_poly.entity_id
_entity_poly.type
_entity_poly.pdbx_seq_one_letter_code
_entity_poly.pdbx_strand_id
1 'polypeptide(L)'
;QRLGQNISKQGRIELKRKAVRYGEFKAYLKYQDRVSMYQRSVQAWEKFKVIRTEIKLKLRSSQERMNEWSQNVEKSDEVYKIKLEQTKAQNPSLANSINTLIENHRDEIEKIRKQLRNKKDEEKQRMENVQDISAQIEKLYHQLGTLDQNSNDNQSLDVEWNRLEKQRNRLIQESHGLRLRGEQINDDLRKLHTQQADKQCELESIQSIRLQHLQLSDPDSYKAVIWYRNNKNLFRKCVYEPMILSLNIENQNMANYVEFIIPKRDLTAMFIFEDTDDMKLFINECHTKQNLVVHVSAIPQLTLQDFKTQAQPIAKLKCYGITNYLLDVVNDSDPVLCYLCETTKMHLIPIADESALESIDSLINNKELGFTSFFMKNFCYRIVTSCYSKQISSTNVQVQTHSFLTDSVNQQRIQQLENDFLSITQEQNQLRNDYRTNQDEMHRVGKELDAVEQRKIVMNNIRNERTGAERKINEKQKLLAWYENTKLDMANEEHFSHEKEEKIHQDTLKKLVDHCGYLNYHQCVDLMIESVRLAVSRYEHEKAKADLEENTQNFNKIQLEGVTKQNEMKISEIETRIWARIITELFEIPLPGNLSLFMNQILGQIKLVFHMYPEDKILSKLPIISLTNTDQGRIATNKTSAQLQIITFDDGLTLSEVIS
;
A
#
# COMPACT_ATOMS: atom_id res chain seq x y z
N GLN A 1 62.52 10.97 19.66
CA GLN A 1 62.06 11.00 21.07
C GLN A 1 62.65 9.87 21.96
N ARG A 2 63.76 9.21 21.58
CA ARG A 2 64.47 8.24 22.45
C ARG A 2 65.99 8.47 22.60
N LEU A 3 66.45 9.70 22.37
CA LEU A 3 67.80 10.16 22.77
C LEU A 3 67.67 11.30 23.79
N GLY A 4 66.69 11.16 24.69
CA GLY A 4 66.18 12.22 25.55
C GLY A 4 66.86 12.38 26.90
N GLN A 5 68.07 11.85 27.14
CA GLN A 5 68.73 12.03 28.44
C GLN A 5 70.14 12.62 28.42
N ASN A 6 70.72 12.96 27.27
CA ASN A 6 71.99 13.69 27.23
C ASN A 6 72.06 14.66 26.04
N ILE A 7 71.11 15.58 25.97
CA ILE A 7 71.28 16.77 25.15
C ILE A 7 71.06 17.95 26.09
N SER A 8 72.13 18.69 26.39
CA SER A 8 72.07 19.85 27.27
C SER A 8 71.05 20.87 26.73
N LYS A 9 70.63 21.83 27.57
CA LYS A 9 69.82 22.99 27.12
C LYS A 9 70.39 23.63 25.83
N GLN A 10 71.70 23.54 25.59
CA GLN A 10 72.34 24.02 24.36
C GLN A 10 71.96 23.20 23.11
N GLY A 11 71.88 21.87 23.16
CA GLY A 11 71.60 21.07 21.95
C GLY A 11 70.15 21.14 21.45
N ARG A 12 69.16 21.43 22.33
CA ARG A 12 67.79 21.76 21.88
C ARG A 12 67.69 23.15 21.25
N ILE A 13 68.46 24.12 21.76
CA ILE A 13 68.58 25.46 21.16
C ILE A 13 69.27 25.36 19.79
N GLU A 14 70.27 24.50 19.67
CA GLU A 14 71.02 24.29 18.43
C GLU A 14 70.18 23.60 17.34
N LEU A 15 69.35 22.61 17.71
CA LEU A 15 68.40 21.98 16.78
C LEU A 15 67.31 22.96 16.30
N LYS A 16 66.77 23.82 17.17
CA LYS A 16 65.85 24.88 16.75
C LYS A 16 66.52 25.89 15.82
N ARG A 17 67.75 26.33 16.13
CA ARG A 17 68.54 27.21 15.24
C ARG A 17 68.83 26.58 13.88
N LYS A 18 69.14 25.27 13.83
CA LYS A 18 69.36 24.54 12.57
C LYS A 18 68.07 24.37 11.76
N ALA A 19 66.92 24.14 12.40
CA ALA A 19 65.64 24.06 11.71
C ALA A 19 65.20 25.42 11.11
N VAL A 20 65.43 26.52 11.83
CA VAL A 20 65.21 27.89 11.31
C VAL A 20 66.12 28.16 10.10
N ARG A 21 67.43 27.86 10.20
CA ARG A 21 68.36 28.00 9.06
C ARG A 21 68.02 27.13 7.86
N TYR A 22 67.46 25.93 8.06
CA TYR A 22 66.99 25.09 6.95
C TYR A 22 65.73 25.68 6.29
N GLY A 23 64.84 26.29 7.08
CA GLY A 23 63.69 27.06 6.58
C GLY A 23 64.12 28.27 5.75
N GLU A 24 65.10 29.03 6.24
CA GLU A 24 65.76 30.14 5.53
C GLU A 24 66.35 29.69 4.21
N PHE A 25 67.13 28.60 4.20
CA PHE A 25 67.74 28.05 2.99
C PHE A 25 66.70 27.58 1.97
N LYS A 26 65.62 26.95 2.42
CA LYS A 26 64.53 26.49 1.54
C LYS A 26 63.71 27.66 0.97
N ALA A 27 63.45 28.70 1.76
CA ALA A 27 62.81 29.92 1.29
C ALA A 27 63.69 30.65 0.25
N TYR A 28 64.99 30.71 0.50
CA TYR A 28 65.96 31.29 -0.41
C TYR A 28 66.07 30.52 -1.74
N LEU A 29 66.09 29.19 -1.73
CA LEU A 29 66.07 28.39 -2.96
C LEU A 29 64.80 28.62 -3.79
N LYS A 30 63.64 28.72 -3.13
CA LYS A 30 62.38 29.05 -3.82
C LYS A 30 62.41 30.44 -4.44
N TYR A 31 62.99 31.43 -3.75
CA TYR A 31 63.19 32.76 -4.32
C TYR A 31 64.13 32.74 -5.53
N GLN A 32 65.26 32.02 -5.47
CA GLN A 32 66.18 31.91 -6.59
C GLN A 32 65.54 31.22 -7.82
N ASP A 33 64.70 30.22 -7.59
CA ASP A 33 63.88 29.61 -8.64
C ASP A 33 62.90 30.63 -9.24
N ARG A 34 62.24 31.45 -8.41
CA ARG A 34 61.33 32.51 -8.88
C ARG A 34 62.02 33.62 -9.65
N VAL A 35 63.20 34.06 -9.22
CA VAL A 35 64.06 35.00 -9.98
C VAL A 35 64.43 34.41 -11.35
N SER A 36 64.79 33.12 -11.39
CA SER A 36 65.14 32.44 -12.65
C SER A 36 63.93 32.32 -13.59
N MET A 37 62.74 32.04 -13.05
CA MET A 37 61.50 32.04 -13.82
C MET A 37 61.15 33.44 -14.35
N TYR A 38 61.31 34.48 -13.53
CA TYR A 38 61.09 35.87 -13.94
C TYR A 38 62.03 36.28 -15.09
N GLN A 39 63.31 35.96 -14.99
CA GLN A 39 64.27 36.23 -16.07
C GLN A 39 63.92 35.52 -17.38
N ARG A 40 63.45 34.26 -17.32
CA ARG A 40 62.95 33.54 -18.52
C ARG A 40 61.72 34.22 -19.11
N SER A 41 60.78 34.66 -18.27
CA SER A 41 59.57 35.37 -18.72
C SER A 41 59.90 36.73 -19.35
N VAL A 42 60.88 37.46 -18.82
CA VAL A 42 61.37 38.72 -19.41
C VAL A 42 61.99 38.48 -20.79
N GLN A 43 62.88 37.48 -20.93
CA GLN A 43 63.47 37.13 -22.22
C GLN A 43 62.42 36.66 -23.24
N ALA A 44 61.41 35.90 -22.79
CA ALA A 44 60.29 35.48 -23.63
C ALA A 44 59.45 36.67 -24.11
N TRP A 45 59.26 37.68 -23.25
CA TRP A 45 58.57 38.92 -23.58
C TRP A 45 59.34 39.81 -24.57
N GLU A 46 60.67 39.92 -24.43
CA GLU A 46 61.52 40.66 -25.35
C GLU A 46 61.52 40.04 -26.75
N LYS A 47 61.68 38.71 -26.85
CA LYS A 47 61.56 37.99 -28.14
C LYS A 47 60.19 38.19 -28.77
N PHE A 48 59.13 38.20 -27.95
CA PHE A 48 57.77 38.45 -28.41
C PHE A 48 57.58 39.88 -28.96
N LYS A 49 58.20 40.90 -28.34
CA LYS A 49 58.14 42.28 -28.85
C LYS A 49 58.69 42.40 -30.27
N VAL A 50 59.81 41.72 -30.56
CA VAL A 50 60.42 41.70 -31.91
C VAL A 50 59.46 41.07 -32.93
N ILE A 51 58.90 39.90 -32.61
CA ILE A 51 57.92 39.21 -33.48
C ILE A 51 56.69 40.10 -33.73
N ARG A 52 56.19 40.79 -32.69
CA ARG A 52 55.06 41.72 -32.80
C ARG A 52 55.39 42.89 -33.74
N THR A 53 56.61 43.42 -33.71
CA THR A 53 57.02 44.51 -34.61
C THR A 53 57.14 44.06 -36.06
N GLU A 54 57.68 42.86 -36.32
CA GLU A 54 57.80 42.30 -37.67
C GLU A 54 56.43 42.07 -38.31
N ILE A 55 55.47 41.53 -37.55
CA ILE A 55 54.14 41.23 -38.08
C ILE A 55 53.31 42.51 -38.25
N LYS A 56 53.55 43.53 -37.42
CA LYS A 56 52.99 44.88 -37.64
C LYS A 56 53.51 45.52 -38.94
N LEU A 57 54.78 45.30 -39.28
CA LEU A 57 55.36 45.76 -40.56
C LEU A 57 54.74 45.02 -41.75
N LYS A 58 54.57 43.69 -41.66
CA LYS A 58 53.89 42.89 -42.69
C LYS A 58 52.45 43.33 -42.92
N LEU A 59 51.72 43.62 -41.84
CA LEU A 59 50.35 44.16 -41.91
C LEU A 59 50.32 45.49 -42.65
N ARG A 60 51.23 46.41 -42.31
CA ARG A 60 51.33 47.72 -42.97
C ARG A 60 51.66 47.59 -44.46
N SER A 61 52.62 46.74 -44.83
CA SER A 61 52.96 46.51 -46.23
C SER A 61 51.82 45.88 -47.04
N SER A 62 50.98 45.07 -46.40
CA SER A 62 49.79 44.47 -47.05
C SER A 62 48.65 45.48 -47.18
N GLN A 63 48.51 46.39 -46.23
CA GLN A 63 47.56 47.51 -46.32
C GLN A 63 47.91 48.47 -47.46
N GLU A 64 49.20 48.78 -47.63
CA GLU A 64 49.70 49.63 -48.72
C GLU A 64 49.47 48.96 -50.08
N ARG A 65 49.76 47.67 -50.22
CA ARG A 65 49.44 46.87 -51.43
C ARG A 65 47.94 46.86 -51.74
N MET A 66 47.08 46.67 -50.74
CA MET A 66 45.63 46.70 -50.95
C MET A 66 45.18 48.06 -51.49
N ASN A 67 45.63 49.15 -50.87
CA ASN A 67 45.27 50.51 -51.30
C ASN A 67 45.76 50.82 -52.73
N GLU A 68 46.96 50.38 -53.10
CA GLU A 68 47.51 50.52 -54.45
C GLU A 68 46.62 49.83 -55.49
N TRP A 69 46.23 48.59 -55.23
CA TRP A 69 45.35 47.86 -56.13
C TRP A 69 43.92 48.40 -56.13
N SER A 70 43.42 48.96 -55.02
CA SER A 70 42.12 49.66 -55.01
C SER A 70 42.13 50.85 -55.95
N GLN A 71 43.19 51.67 -55.94
CA GLN A 71 43.36 52.79 -56.87
C GLN A 71 43.50 52.32 -58.32
N ASN A 72 44.18 51.19 -58.57
CA ASN A 72 44.31 50.63 -59.91
C ASN A 72 42.97 50.10 -60.43
N VAL A 73 42.16 49.46 -59.59
CA VAL A 73 40.79 49.05 -59.95
C VAL A 73 39.95 50.27 -60.31
N GLU A 74 40.02 51.36 -59.54
CA GLU A 74 39.27 52.58 -59.80
C GLU A 74 39.66 53.23 -61.14
N LYS A 75 40.96 53.34 -61.44
CA LYS A 75 41.47 53.82 -62.73
C LYS A 75 41.05 52.92 -63.89
N SER A 76 41.16 51.60 -63.74
CA SER A 76 40.73 50.65 -64.79
C SER A 76 39.22 50.67 -65.00
N ASP A 77 38.42 50.86 -63.94
CA ASP A 77 36.95 50.93 -64.01
C ASP A 77 36.49 52.23 -64.70
N GLU A 78 37.18 53.34 -64.45
CA GLU A 78 36.93 54.62 -65.11
C GLU A 78 37.27 54.57 -66.61
N VAL A 79 38.41 53.99 -66.98
CA VAL A 79 38.80 53.78 -68.39
C VAL A 79 37.82 52.84 -69.11
N TYR A 80 37.39 51.77 -68.43
CA TYR A 80 36.38 50.85 -68.96
C TYR A 80 35.02 51.54 -69.16
N LYS A 81 34.56 52.35 -68.19
CA LYS A 81 33.31 53.11 -68.29
C LYS A 81 33.33 54.12 -69.44
N ILE A 82 34.40 54.89 -69.59
CA ILE A 82 34.55 55.87 -70.68
C ILE A 82 34.49 55.18 -72.05
N LYS A 83 35.20 54.05 -72.22
CA LYS A 83 35.14 53.27 -73.47
C LYS A 83 33.77 52.64 -73.71
N LEU A 84 33.12 52.14 -72.65
CA LEU A 84 31.78 51.57 -72.72
C LEU A 84 30.75 52.62 -73.15
N GLU A 85 30.83 53.84 -72.61
CA GLU A 85 29.96 54.96 -72.99
C GLU A 85 30.21 55.40 -74.44
N GLN A 86 31.46 55.46 -74.89
CA GLN A 86 31.81 55.76 -76.28
C GLN A 86 31.26 54.71 -77.27
N THR A 87 31.30 53.42 -76.92
CA THR A 87 30.73 52.37 -77.78
C THR A 87 29.20 52.35 -77.74
N LYS A 88 28.58 52.65 -76.59
CA LYS A 88 27.11 52.77 -76.45
C LYS A 88 26.54 53.95 -77.25
N ALA A 89 27.24 55.09 -77.29
CA ALA A 89 26.82 56.26 -78.05
C ALA A 89 26.83 56.03 -79.58
N GLN A 90 27.63 55.08 -80.07
CA GLN A 90 27.79 54.81 -81.50
C GLN A 90 26.84 53.74 -82.05
N ASN A 91 26.20 52.91 -81.21
CA ASN A 91 25.21 51.89 -81.64
C ASN A 91 24.09 51.64 -80.59
N PRO A 92 23.15 52.58 -80.40
CA PRO A 92 22.13 52.51 -79.35
C PRO A 92 21.05 51.44 -79.56
N SER A 93 20.74 51.06 -80.81
CA SER A 93 19.73 50.03 -81.10
C SER A 93 20.20 48.62 -80.75
N LEU A 94 21.48 48.31 -80.96
CA LEU A 94 22.10 47.03 -80.67
C LEU A 94 22.24 46.81 -79.15
N ALA A 95 22.63 47.85 -78.41
CA ALA A 95 22.77 47.79 -76.96
C ALA A 95 21.43 47.49 -76.26
N ASN A 96 20.33 48.11 -76.71
CA ASN A 96 19.00 47.85 -76.15
C ASN A 96 18.49 46.44 -76.49
N SER A 97 18.73 45.94 -77.70
CA SER A 97 18.33 44.60 -78.13
C SER A 97 19.12 43.49 -77.42
N ILE A 98 20.42 43.69 -77.19
CA ILE A 98 21.26 42.77 -76.41
C ILE A 98 20.85 42.80 -74.92
N ASN A 99 20.56 43.98 -74.36
CA ASN A 99 20.12 44.08 -72.97
C ASN A 99 18.77 43.41 -72.73
N THR A 100 17.78 43.58 -73.62
CA THR A 100 16.48 42.90 -73.48
C THR A 100 16.60 41.39 -73.65
N LEU A 101 17.50 40.91 -74.51
CA LEU A 101 17.80 39.48 -74.63
C LEU A 101 18.43 38.94 -73.35
N ILE A 102 19.41 39.65 -72.78
CA ILE A 102 20.08 39.28 -71.52
C ILE A 102 19.10 39.32 -70.34
N GLU A 103 18.22 40.31 -70.27
CA GLU A 103 17.19 40.40 -69.22
C GLU A 103 16.19 39.25 -69.31
N ASN A 104 15.65 38.94 -70.50
CA ASN A 104 14.77 37.79 -70.68
C ASN A 104 15.45 36.46 -70.31
N HIS A 105 16.74 36.29 -70.66
CA HIS A 105 17.51 35.11 -70.27
C HIS A 105 17.77 35.03 -68.76
N ARG A 106 18.04 36.17 -68.11
CA ARG A 106 18.16 36.23 -66.65
C ARG A 106 16.84 35.84 -65.98
N ASP A 107 15.71 36.34 -66.47
CA ASP A 107 14.39 36.04 -65.93
C ASP A 107 14.01 34.56 -66.09
N GLU A 108 14.34 33.92 -67.23
CA GLU A 108 14.11 32.49 -67.44
C GLU A 108 14.98 31.61 -66.55
N ILE A 109 16.27 31.94 -66.43
CA ILE A 109 17.19 31.25 -65.51
C ILE A 109 16.72 31.45 -64.05
N GLU A 110 16.28 32.65 -63.70
CA GLU A 110 15.79 32.93 -62.35
C GLU A 110 14.50 32.16 -62.03
N LYS A 111 13.59 32.01 -63.01
CA LYS A 111 12.40 31.15 -62.88
C LYS A 111 12.78 29.69 -62.63
N ILE A 112 13.73 29.14 -63.38
CA ILE A 112 14.21 27.75 -63.20
C ILE A 112 14.86 27.58 -61.83
N ARG A 113 15.75 28.50 -61.43
CA ARG A 113 16.39 28.48 -60.11
C ARG A 113 15.38 28.61 -58.98
N LYS A 114 14.34 29.42 -59.16
CA LYS A 114 13.24 29.55 -58.19
C LYS A 114 12.42 28.26 -58.08
N GLN A 115 12.14 27.59 -59.20
CA GLN A 115 11.47 26.29 -59.19
C GLN A 115 12.32 25.22 -58.48
N LEU A 116 13.63 25.17 -58.78
CA LEU A 116 14.57 24.28 -58.09
C LEU A 116 14.64 24.55 -56.58
N ARG A 117 14.69 25.83 -56.17
CA ARG A 117 14.65 26.21 -54.75
C ARG A 117 13.36 25.75 -54.07
N ASN A 118 12.20 26.01 -54.69
CA ASN A 118 10.92 25.55 -54.15
C ASN A 118 10.88 24.03 -53.98
N LYS A 119 11.38 23.27 -54.96
CA LYS A 119 11.49 21.81 -54.88
C LYS A 119 12.42 21.33 -53.77
N LYS A 120 13.55 22.01 -53.57
CA LYS A 120 14.49 21.73 -52.49
C LYS A 120 13.89 22.03 -51.11
N ASP A 121 13.11 23.10 -51.00
CA ASP A 121 12.39 23.45 -49.77
C ASP A 121 11.24 22.46 -49.48
N GLU A 122 10.50 22.02 -50.51
CA GLU A 122 9.48 20.95 -50.41
C GLU A 122 10.10 19.64 -49.89
N GLU A 123 11.24 19.21 -50.43
CA GLU A 123 11.93 17.99 -50.00
C GLU A 123 12.51 18.12 -48.58
N LYS A 124 13.03 19.31 -48.23
CA LYS A 124 13.48 19.59 -46.87
C LYS A 124 12.33 19.50 -45.86
N GLN A 125 11.18 20.12 -46.16
CA GLN A 125 9.98 20.02 -45.32
C GLN A 125 9.48 18.57 -45.22
N ARG A 126 9.55 17.80 -46.32
CA ARG A 126 9.23 16.37 -46.31
C ARG A 126 10.13 15.61 -45.33
N MET A 127 11.44 15.85 -45.36
CA MET A 127 12.41 15.21 -44.46
C MET A 127 12.19 15.57 -42.99
N GLU A 128 11.90 16.85 -42.70
CA GLU A 128 11.53 17.30 -41.34
C GLU A 128 10.25 16.60 -40.85
N ASN A 129 9.21 16.52 -41.69
CA ASN A 129 7.97 15.82 -41.37
C ASN A 129 8.19 14.31 -41.13
N VAL A 130 9.05 13.65 -41.93
CA VAL A 130 9.40 12.24 -41.73
C VAL A 130 10.12 12.03 -40.40
N GLN A 131 11.07 12.90 -40.05
CA GLN A 131 11.76 12.84 -38.76
C GLN A 131 10.77 13.02 -37.59
N ASP A 132 9.89 14.01 -37.66
CA ASP A 132 8.89 14.25 -36.62
C ASP A 132 7.90 13.09 -36.46
N ILE A 133 7.41 12.52 -37.56
CA ILE A 133 6.51 11.37 -37.53
C ILE A 133 7.23 10.13 -36.98
N SER A 134 8.48 9.89 -37.39
CA SER A 134 9.28 8.76 -36.88
C SER A 134 9.52 8.86 -35.37
N ALA A 135 9.87 10.05 -34.86
CA ALA A 135 10.04 10.29 -33.42
C ALA A 135 8.72 10.12 -32.65
N GLN A 136 7.58 10.48 -33.24
CA GLN A 136 6.26 10.24 -32.65
C GLN A 136 5.90 8.76 -32.62
N ILE A 137 6.24 7.98 -33.66
CA ILE A 137 6.07 6.53 -33.70
C ILE A 137 6.92 5.87 -32.60
N GLU A 138 8.18 6.27 -32.44
CA GLU A 138 9.07 5.74 -31.41
C GLU A 138 8.55 6.01 -29.99
N LYS A 139 8.04 7.22 -29.73
CA LYS A 139 7.37 7.55 -28.46
C LYS A 139 6.15 6.66 -28.20
N LEU A 140 5.33 6.41 -29.23
CA LEU A 140 4.16 5.54 -29.10
C LEU A 140 4.56 4.06 -28.87
N TYR A 141 5.65 3.59 -29.50
CA TYR A 141 6.20 2.25 -29.23
C TYR A 141 6.72 2.12 -27.79
N HIS A 142 7.39 3.15 -27.26
CA HIS A 142 7.78 3.17 -25.85
C HIS A 142 6.58 3.11 -24.91
N GLN A 143 5.52 3.87 -25.19
CA GLN A 143 4.27 3.80 -24.42
C GLN A 143 3.66 2.40 -24.46
N LEU A 144 3.62 1.75 -25.63
CA LEU A 144 3.16 0.37 -25.78
C LEU A 144 4.00 -0.62 -24.98
N GLY A 145 5.32 -0.50 -25.00
CA GLY A 145 6.22 -1.35 -24.20
C GLY A 145 5.97 -1.24 -22.69
N THR A 146 5.62 -0.05 -22.19
CA THR A 146 5.23 0.13 -20.78
C THR A 146 3.85 -0.46 -20.45
N LEU A 147 2.93 -0.49 -21.42
CA LEU A 147 1.58 -1.05 -21.25
C LEU A 147 1.57 -2.59 -21.36
N ASP A 148 2.46 -3.18 -22.19
CA ASP A 148 2.58 -4.62 -22.39
C ASP A 148 3.00 -5.38 -21.12
N GLN A 149 3.85 -4.79 -20.28
CA GLN A 149 4.24 -5.38 -18.99
C GLN A 149 3.05 -5.62 -18.05
N ASN A 150 1.93 -4.91 -18.26
CA ASN A 150 0.77 -4.92 -17.38
C ASN A 150 -0.42 -5.71 -17.94
N SER A 151 -0.33 -6.30 -19.15
CA SER A 151 -1.52 -6.69 -19.95
C SER A 151 -1.92 -8.18 -19.90
N ASN A 152 -1.19 -9.07 -19.21
CA ASN A 152 -1.35 -10.51 -19.43
C ASN A 152 -2.39 -11.29 -18.58
N ASP A 153 -3.17 -10.66 -17.71
CA ASP A 153 -3.97 -11.42 -16.70
C ASP A 153 -5.51 -11.44 -16.89
N ASN A 154 -6.08 -10.96 -17.99
CA ASN A 154 -7.54 -10.83 -18.11
C ASN A 154 -8.32 -12.16 -18.10
N GLN A 155 -7.80 -13.21 -18.73
CA GLN A 155 -8.46 -14.53 -18.69
C GLN A 155 -8.45 -15.13 -17.28
N SER A 156 -7.39 -14.88 -16.52
CA SER A 156 -7.28 -15.31 -15.12
C SER A 156 -8.33 -14.60 -14.26
N LEU A 157 -8.47 -13.29 -14.43
CA LEU A 157 -9.45 -12.48 -13.70
C LEU A 157 -10.91 -12.87 -14.02
N ASP A 158 -11.22 -13.23 -15.27
CA ASP A 158 -12.57 -13.70 -15.63
C ASP A 158 -12.89 -15.07 -15.02
N VAL A 159 -11.91 -15.97 -14.91
CA VAL A 159 -12.08 -17.26 -14.22
C VAL A 159 -12.27 -17.05 -12.72
N GLU A 160 -11.48 -16.16 -12.12
CA GLU A 160 -11.59 -15.79 -10.70
C GLU A 160 -12.96 -15.15 -10.39
N TRP A 161 -13.39 -14.18 -11.21
CA TRP A 161 -14.71 -13.55 -11.11
C TRP A 161 -15.85 -14.59 -11.14
N ASN A 162 -15.85 -15.45 -12.16
CA ASN A 162 -16.89 -16.46 -12.31
C ASN A 162 -16.91 -17.48 -11.16
N ARG A 163 -15.75 -17.77 -10.57
CA ARG A 163 -15.64 -18.63 -9.40
C ARG A 163 -16.25 -17.96 -8.17
N LEU A 164 -15.88 -16.71 -7.90
CA LEU A 164 -16.40 -15.94 -6.77
C LEU A 164 -17.90 -15.67 -6.90
N GLU A 165 -18.37 -15.37 -8.11
CA GLU A 165 -19.80 -15.16 -8.39
C GLU A 165 -20.62 -16.44 -8.14
N LYS A 166 -20.11 -17.61 -8.56
CA LYS A 166 -20.73 -18.90 -8.22
C LYS A 166 -20.76 -19.15 -6.72
N GLN A 167 -19.69 -18.79 -6.01
CA GLN A 167 -19.63 -18.92 -4.55
C GLN A 167 -20.66 -18.00 -3.88
N ARG A 168 -20.74 -16.74 -4.29
CA ARG A 168 -21.76 -15.78 -3.81
C ARG A 168 -23.18 -16.32 -3.99
N ASN A 169 -23.49 -16.83 -5.18
CA ASN A 169 -24.83 -17.36 -5.46
C ASN A 169 -25.18 -18.59 -4.62
N ARG A 170 -24.20 -19.44 -4.29
CA ARG A 170 -24.41 -20.54 -3.34
C ARG A 170 -24.73 -20.03 -1.93
N LEU A 171 -23.97 -19.05 -1.44
CA LEU A 171 -24.19 -18.47 -0.11
C LEU A 171 -25.55 -17.74 -0.01
N ILE A 172 -26.01 -17.12 -1.11
CA ILE A 172 -27.36 -16.53 -1.20
C ILE A 172 -28.45 -17.61 -1.08
N GLN A 173 -28.30 -18.72 -1.81
CA GLN A 173 -29.24 -19.84 -1.72
C GLN A 173 -29.26 -20.45 -0.32
N GLU A 174 -28.10 -20.62 0.29
CA GLU A 174 -27.97 -21.09 1.67
C GLU A 174 -28.61 -20.12 2.66
N SER A 175 -28.39 -18.80 2.50
CA SER A 175 -29.03 -17.78 3.31
C SER A 175 -30.55 -17.83 3.21
N HIS A 176 -31.10 -18.11 2.03
CA HIS A 176 -32.53 -18.25 1.84
C HIS A 176 -33.07 -19.51 2.55
N GLY A 177 -32.34 -20.62 2.45
CA GLY A 177 -32.67 -21.87 3.16
C GLY A 177 -32.66 -21.68 4.68
N LEU A 178 -31.62 -21.04 5.22
CA LEU A 178 -31.51 -20.72 6.64
C LEU A 178 -32.65 -19.80 7.11
N ARG A 179 -33.06 -18.82 6.30
CA ARG A 179 -34.19 -17.94 6.63
C ARG A 179 -35.51 -18.70 6.73
N LEU A 180 -35.81 -19.56 5.76
CA LEU A 180 -37.03 -20.39 5.77
C LEU A 180 -37.05 -21.32 6.99
N ARG A 181 -35.91 -21.94 7.32
CA ARG A 181 -35.79 -22.77 8.51
C ARG A 181 -35.99 -21.95 9.79
N GLY A 182 -35.53 -20.70 9.81
CA GLY A 182 -35.74 -19.79 10.95
C GLY A 182 -37.19 -19.36 11.13
N GLU A 183 -37.91 -19.15 10.03
CA GLU A 183 -39.37 -18.91 10.07
C GLU A 183 -40.11 -20.12 10.65
N GLN A 184 -39.77 -21.34 10.21
CA GLN A 184 -40.35 -22.58 10.74
C GLN A 184 -40.11 -22.75 12.24
N ILE A 185 -38.86 -22.59 12.69
CA ILE A 185 -38.49 -22.68 14.12
C ILE A 185 -39.25 -21.63 14.95
N ASN A 186 -39.37 -20.40 14.44
CA ASN A 186 -40.13 -19.36 15.14
C ASN A 186 -41.62 -19.68 15.23
N ASP A 187 -42.21 -20.27 14.19
CA ASP A 187 -43.60 -20.72 14.22
C ASP A 187 -43.80 -21.86 15.21
N ASP A 188 -42.85 -22.79 15.30
CA ASP A 188 -42.91 -23.89 16.28
C ASP A 188 -42.72 -23.39 17.72
N LEU A 189 -41.82 -22.42 17.95
CA LEU A 189 -41.71 -21.73 19.24
C LEU A 189 -43.00 -21.01 19.63
N ARG A 190 -43.68 -20.34 18.68
CA ARG A 190 -44.96 -19.70 18.94
C ARG A 190 -46.01 -20.72 19.35
N LYS A 191 -46.12 -21.85 18.64
CA LYS A 191 -47.06 -22.93 18.99
C LYS A 191 -46.78 -23.48 20.38
N LEU A 192 -45.51 -23.75 20.71
CA LEU A 192 -45.13 -24.23 22.04
C LEU A 192 -45.44 -23.21 23.13
N HIS A 193 -45.15 -21.92 22.91
CA HIS A 193 -45.50 -20.87 23.86
C HIS A 193 -47.02 -20.79 24.09
N THR A 194 -47.83 -20.90 23.04
CA THR A 194 -49.28 -20.97 23.18
C THR A 194 -49.70 -22.20 23.98
N GLN A 195 -49.16 -23.38 23.66
CA GLN A 195 -49.46 -24.61 24.42
C GLN A 195 -49.06 -24.52 25.89
N GLN A 196 -47.92 -23.90 26.19
CA GLN A 196 -47.45 -23.69 27.55
C GLN A 196 -48.34 -22.70 28.30
N ALA A 197 -48.72 -21.59 27.67
CA ALA A 197 -49.64 -20.61 28.24
C ALA A 197 -51.02 -21.24 28.51
N ASP A 198 -51.55 -22.01 27.57
CA ASP A 198 -52.82 -22.73 27.74
C ASP A 198 -52.75 -23.71 28.90
N LYS A 199 -51.64 -24.47 29.02
CA LYS A 199 -51.46 -25.42 30.11
C LYS A 199 -51.27 -24.73 31.46
N GLN A 200 -50.60 -23.58 31.49
CA GLN A 200 -50.45 -22.76 32.68
C GLN A 200 -51.81 -22.19 33.14
N CYS A 201 -52.63 -21.71 32.21
CA CYS A 201 -54.00 -21.29 32.50
C CYS A 201 -54.85 -22.46 33.04
N GLU A 202 -54.70 -23.67 32.49
CA GLU A 202 -55.37 -24.87 32.98
C GLU A 202 -54.94 -25.23 34.41
N LEU A 203 -53.64 -25.16 34.71
CA LEU A 203 -53.10 -25.35 36.06
C LEU A 203 -53.69 -24.37 37.06
N GLU A 204 -53.68 -23.07 36.73
CA GLU A 204 -54.21 -22.01 37.57
C GLU A 204 -55.72 -22.16 37.77
N SER A 205 -56.44 -22.59 36.72
CA SER A 205 -57.86 -22.91 36.77
C SER A 205 -58.13 -24.07 37.73
N ILE A 206 -57.38 -25.18 37.64
CA ILE A 206 -57.53 -26.35 38.52
C ILE A 206 -57.22 -25.99 39.97
N GLN A 207 -56.15 -25.24 40.24
CA GLN A 207 -55.83 -24.78 41.59
C GLN A 207 -56.94 -23.88 42.16
N SER A 208 -57.52 -23.02 41.31
CA SER A 208 -58.65 -22.16 41.69
C SER A 208 -59.91 -22.97 41.99
N ILE A 209 -60.22 -23.99 41.18
CA ILE A 209 -61.34 -24.92 41.36
C ILE A 209 -61.17 -25.70 42.67
N ARG A 210 -59.98 -26.28 42.91
CA ARG A 210 -59.67 -27.00 44.16
C ARG A 210 -59.80 -26.10 45.39
N LEU A 211 -59.36 -24.85 45.29
CA LEU A 211 -59.50 -23.87 46.36
C LEU A 211 -60.97 -23.51 46.63
N GLN A 212 -61.81 -23.40 45.59
CA GLN A 212 -63.26 -23.21 45.72
C GLN A 212 -63.93 -24.45 46.34
N HIS A 213 -63.55 -25.65 45.95
CA HIS A 213 -64.04 -26.89 46.56
C HIS A 213 -63.68 -26.98 48.04
N LEU A 214 -62.47 -26.56 48.42
CA LEU A 214 -62.06 -26.44 49.81
C LEU A 214 -62.94 -25.42 50.56
N GLN A 215 -63.19 -24.25 49.97
CA GLN A 215 -64.06 -23.23 50.58
C GLN A 215 -65.48 -23.75 50.85
N LEU A 216 -66.05 -24.55 49.93
CA LEU A 216 -67.37 -25.14 50.10
C LEU A 216 -67.39 -26.31 51.09
N SER A 217 -66.32 -27.12 51.11
CA SER A 217 -66.27 -28.35 51.91
C SER A 217 -65.86 -28.10 53.36
N ASP A 218 -64.91 -27.20 53.57
CA ASP A 218 -64.41 -26.80 54.88
C ASP A 218 -63.96 -25.31 54.89
N PRO A 219 -64.88 -24.38 55.21
CA PRO A 219 -64.61 -22.95 55.20
C PRO A 219 -63.50 -22.50 56.17
N ASP A 220 -63.29 -23.24 57.27
CA ASP A 220 -62.29 -22.88 58.28
C ASP A 220 -60.88 -23.19 57.80
N SER A 221 -60.67 -24.35 57.16
CA SER A 221 -59.40 -24.68 56.52
C SER A 221 -59.08 -23.77 55.34
N TYR A 222 -60.09 -23.34 54.56
CA TYR A 222 -59.87 -22.32 53.54
C TYR A 222 -59.32 -21.01 54.12
N LYS A 223 -59.93 -20.50 55.20
CA LYS A 223 -59.42 -19.27 55.88
C LYS A 223 -58.01 -19.47 56.41
N ALA A 224 -57.71 -20.63 56.97
CA ALA A 224 -56.39 -20.97 57.47
C ALA A 224 -55.34 -21.05 56.34
N VAL A 225 -55.68 -21.60 55.17
CA VAL A 225 -54.82 -21.59 53.97
C VAL A 225 -54.52 -20.17 53.50
N ILE A 226 -55.55 -19.32 53.39
CA ILE A 226 -55.36 -17.92 52.97
C ILE A 226 -54.49 -17.16 53.98
N TRP A 227 -54.73 -17.35 55.28
CA TRP A 227 -53.91 -16.76 56.33
C TRP A 227 -52.46 -17.25 56.26
N TYR A 228 -52.24 -18.56 56.10
CA TYR A 228 -50.90 -19.13 55.92
C TYR A 228 -50.18 -18.52 54.72
N ARG A 229 -50.85 -18.45 53.56
CA ARG A 229 -50.28 -17.87 52.34
C ARG A 229 -49.85 -16.41 52.51
N ASN A 230 -50.60 -15.62 53.28
CA ASN A 230 -50.27 -14.23 53.59
C ASN A 230 -49.15 -14.07 54.62
N ASN A 231 -48.88 -15.09 55.43
CA ASN A 231 -47.94 -15.05 56.56
C ASN A 231 -46.83 -16.11 56.46
N LYS A 232 -46.51 -16.58 55.24
CA LYS A 232 -45.48 -17.61 55.01
C LYS A 232 -44.12 -17.26 55.62
N ASN A 233 -43.80 -15.98 55.70
CA ASN A 233 -42.57 -15.44 56.29
C ASN A 233 -42.46 -15.63 57.81
N LEU A 234 -43.53 -16.00 58.52
CA LEU A 234 -43.50 -16.27 59.96
C LEU A 234 -43.01 -17.68 60.31
N PHE A 235 -43.00 -18.59 59.33
CA PHE A 235 -42.65 -19.99 59.51
C PHE A 235 -41.18 -20.25 59.17
N ARG A 236 -40.52 -21.11 59.93
CA ARG A 236 -39.10 -21.45 59.74
C ARG A 236 -38.90 -22.49 58.66
N LYS A 237 -39.81 -23.48 58.60
CA LYS A 237 -39.78 -24.58 57.64
C LYS A 237 -41.06 -24.64 56.80
N CYS A 238 -41.07 -25.55 55.83
CA CYS A 238 -42.22 -25.72 54.95
C CYS A 238 -43.44 -26.22 55.74
N VAL A 239 -44.61 -25.68 55.42
CA VAL A 239 -45.89 -26.16 55.91
C VAL A 239 -46.68 -26.61 54.69
N TYR A 240 -47.09 -27.87 54.70
CA TYR A 240 -47.88 -28.45 53.63
C TYR A 240 -49.36 -28.15 53.88
N GLU A 241 -49.98 -27.50 52.90
CA GLU A 241 -51.42 -27.18 52.88
C GLU A 241 -52.28 -28.45 52.77
N PRO A 242 -53.61 -28.38 52.97
CA PRO A 242 -54.50 -29.52 52.82
C PRO A 242 -54.32 -30.27 51.51
N MET A 243 -54.28 -31.61 51.60
CA MET A 243 -53.91 -32.51 50.51
C MET A 243 -54.79 -32.35 49.28
N ILE A 244 -56.05 -31.91 49.42
CA ILE A 244 -56.92 -31.59 48.28
C ILE A 244 -56.28 -30.58 47.30
N LEU A 245 -55.38 -29.71 47.79
CA LEU A 245 -54.70 -28.71 46.97
C LEU A 245 -53.46 -29.27 46.26
N SER A 246 -52.68 -30.13 46.93
CA SER A 246 -51.38 -30.62 46.44
C SER A 246 -51.45 -31.98 45.72
N LEU A 247 -52.37 -32.85 46.14
CA LEU A 247 -52.40 -34.25 45.73
C LEU A 247 -52.81 -34.37 44.27
N ASN A 248 -51.99 -35.08 43.49
CA ASN A 248 -52.24 -35.35 42.08
C ASN A 248 -52.26 -36.86 41.81
N ILE A 249 -53.12 -37.30 40.90
CA ILE A 249 -53.35 -38.71 40.60
C ILE A 249 -53.13 -38.93 39.11
N GLU A 250 -52.31 -39.91 38.74
CA GLU A 250 -51.98 -40.16 37.33
C GLU A 250 -53.18 -40.65 36.51
N ASN A 251 -54.02 -41.50 37.13
CA ASN A 251 -55.20 -42.08 36.49
C ASN A 251 -56.48 -41.70 37.23
N GLN A 252 -57.34 -40.94 36.57
CA GLN A 252 -58.63 -40.48 37.12
C GLN A 252 -59.53 -41.64 37.57
N ASN A 253 -59.48 -42.80 36.91
CA ASN A 253 -60.24 -43.99 37.29
C ASN A 253 -59.83 -44.54 38.67
N MET A 254 -58.58 -44.32 39.07
CA MET A 254 -58.02 -44.76 40.35
C MET A 254 -58.18 -43.69 41.44
N ALA A 255 -58.64 -42.48 41.10
CA ALA A 255 -58.88 -41.41 42.07
C ALA A 255 -59.89 -41.82 43.15
N ASN A 256 -60.93 -42.54 42.75
CA ASN A 256 -61.94 -43.08 43.67
C ASN A 256 -61.33 -44.00 44.74
N TYR A 257 -60.27 -44.74 44.42
CA TYR A 257 -59.61 -45.63 45.39
C TYR A 257 -58.85 -44.83 46.45
N VAL A 258 -58.14 -43.78 46.00
CA VAL A 258 -57.38 -42.89 46.87
C VAL A 258 -58.32 -42.15 47.81
N GLU A 259 -59.40 -41.56 47.28
CA GLU A 259 -60.41 -40.86 48.09
C GLU A 259 -61.15 -41.77 49.06
N PHE A 260 -61.33 -43.04 48.74
CA PHE A 260 -61.98 -43.99 49.62
C PHE A 260 -61.11 -44.39 50.82
N ILE A 261 -59.79 -44.46 50.63
CA ILE A 261 -58.84 -44.78 51.71
C ILE A 261 -58.56 -43.56 52.59
N ILE A 262 -58.42 -42.37 52.00
CA ILE A 262 -58.11 -41.15 52.75
C ILE A 262 -59.39 -40.66 53.45
N PRO A 263 -59.38 -40.49 54.78
CA PRO A 263 -60.51 -39.86 55.46
C PRO A 263 -60.74 -38.44 54.92
N LYS A 264 -62.00 -38.07 54.64
CA LYS A 264 -62.35 -36.74 54.12
C LYS A 264 -61.70 -35.60 54.92
N ARG A 265 -61.66 -35.71 56.25
CA ARG A 265 -61.02 -34.76 57.16
C ARG A 265 -59.54 -34.54 56.83
N ASP A 266 -58.82 -35.61 56.55
CA ASP A 266 -57.39 -35.59 56.29
C ASP A 266 -57.12 -35.00 54.89
N LEU A 267 -58.03 -35.22 53.94
CA LEU A 267 -57.98 -34.62 52.61
C LEU A 267 -58.25 -33.10 52.61
N THR A 268 -59.27 -32.65 53.36
CA THR A 268 -59.76 -31.26 53.28
C THR A 268 -59.20 -30.33 54.34
N ALA A 269 -58.82 -30.84 55.52
CA ALA A 269 -58.63 -29.98 56.70
C ALA A 269 -57.26 -30.12 57.39
N MET A 270 -56.33 -30.86 56.79
CA MET A 270 -55.08 -31.23 57.45
C MET A 270 -53.87 -30.44 56.96
N PHE A 271 -53.11 -29.90 57.89
CA PHE A 271 -51.84 -29.23 57.65
C PHE A 271 -50.69 -30.07 58.21
N ILE A 272 -49.64 -30.27 57.41
CA ILE A 272 -48.49 -31.08 57.81
C ILE A 272 -47.27 -30.16 58.02
N PHE A 273 -46.61 -30.29 59.18
CA PHE A 273 -45.52 -29.42 59.60
C PHE A 273 -44.19 -30.19 59.72
N GLU A 274 -43.12 -29.61 59.18
CA GLU A 274 -41.74 -30.08 59.39
C GLU A 274 -41.18 -29.76 60.77
N ASP A 275 -41.67 -28.68 61.37
CA ASP A 275 -41.17 -28.19 62.65
C ASP A 275 -42.27 -28.11 63.70
N THR A 276 -41.97 -28.57 64.91
CA THR A 276 -42.94 -28.61 65.99
C THR A 276 -43.25 -27.24 66.59
N ASP A 277 -42.34 -26.26 66.47
CA ASP A 277 -42.59 -24.90 66.94
C ASP A 277 -43.45 -24.13 65.94
N ASP A 278 -43.22 -24.32 64.64
CA ASP A 278 -44.09 -23.82 63.57
C ASP A 278 -45.52 -24.37 63.72
N MET A 279 -45.66 -25.64 64.08
CA MET A 279 -46.97 -26.25 64.38
C MET A 279 -47.67 -25.57 65.57
N LYS A 280 -46.95 -25.31 66.68
CA LYS A 280 -47.53 -24.60 67.85
C LYS A 280 -47.95 -23.17 67.50
N LEU A 281 -47.14 -22.49 66.69
CA LEU A 281 -47.46 -21.15 66.21
C LEU A 281 -48.76 -21.17 65.41
N PHE A 282 -48.88 -22.10 64.45
CA PHE A 282 -50.09 -22.25 63.65
C PHE A 282 -51.32 -22.58 64.50
N ILE A 283 -51.20 -23.50 65.47
CA ILE A 283 -52.31 -23.84 66.38
C ILE A 283 -52.76 -22.61 67.17
N ASN A 284 -51.83 -21.83 67.74
CA ASN A 284 -52.17 -20.64 68.52
C ASN A 284 -52.89 -19.58 67.66
N GLU A 285 -52.44 -19.36 66.42
CA GLU A 285 -53.07 -18.41 65.52
C GLU A 285 -54.45 -18.88 65.04
N CYS A 286 -54.57 -20.14 64.60
CA CYS A 286 -55.83 -20.66 64.04
C CYS A 286 -56.86 -20.99 65.12
N HIS A 287 -56.50 -21.78 66.15
CA HIS A 287 -57.45 -22.22 67.18
C HIS A 287 -57.71 -21.14 68.23
N THR A 288 -56.67 -20.46 68.75
CA THR A 288 -56.84 -19.55 69.90
C THR A 288 -57.26 -18.14 69.51
N LYS A 289 -56.72 -17.60 68.41
CA LYS A 289 -57.03 -16.22 67.98
C LYS A 289 -58.18 -16.12 66.99
N GLN A 290 -58.27 -17.08 66.06
CA GLN A 290 -59.27 -17.05 64.98
C GLN A 290 -60.43 -18.03 65.17
N ASN A 291 -60.39 -18.89 66.20
CA ASN A 291 -61.40 -19.93 66.48
C ASN A 291 -61.71 -20.83 65.26
N LEU A 292 -60.70 -21.14 64.45
CA LEU A 292 -60.81 -22.02 63.28
C LEU A 292 -60.59 -23.47 63.68
N VAL A 293 -61.45 -24.38 63.21
CA VAL A 293 -61.30 -25.81 63.45
C VAL A 293 -60.43 -26.42 62.35
N VAL A 294 -59.11 -26.48 62.59
CA VAL A 294 -58.14 -27.06 61.65
C VAL A 294 -57.42 -28.26 62.25
N HIS A 295 -57.10 -29.25 61.41
CA HIS A 295 -56.32 -30.42 61.81
C HIS A 295 -54.85 -30.23 61.46
N VAL A 296 -53.97 -30.64 62.37
CA VAL A 296 -52.53 -30.49 62.20
C VAL A 296 -51.82 -31.79 62.55
N SER A 297 -50.76 -32.09 61.82
CA SER A 297 -49.88 -33.21 62.11
C SER A 297 -48.42 -32.85 61.87
N ALA A 298 -47.53 -33.49 62.62
CA ALA A 298 -46.09 -33.42 62.36
C ALA A 298 -45.70 -34.52 61.37
N ILE A 299 -44.66 -34.26 60.57
CA ILE A 299 -44.16 -35.27 59.62
C ILE A 299 -43.66 -36.52 60.39
N PRO A 300 -43.95 -37.73 59.89
CA PRO A 300 -43.42 -38.96 60.46
C PRO A 300 -41.88 -38.99 60.46
N GLN A 301 -41.27 -39.67 61.43
CA GLN A 301 -39.79 -39.79 61.48
C GLN A 301 -39.20 -40.75 60.44
N LEU A 302 -40.05 -41.54 59.77
CA LEU A 302 -39.69 -42.54 58.78
C LEU A 302 -39.63 -41.94 57.37
N THR A 303 -38.69 -42.42 56.54
CA THR A 303 -38.60 -41.98 55.15
C THR A 303 -39.53 -42.78 54.24
N LEU A 304 -39.84 -42.23 53.06
CA LEU A 304 -40.68 -42.91 52.07
C LEU A 304 -40.08 -44.26 51.63
N GLN A 305 -38.75 -44.36 51.60
CA GLN A 305 -38.06 -45.62 51.26
C GLN A 305 -38.30 -46.69 52.33
N ASP A 306 -38.27 -46.31 53.62
CA ASP A 306 -38.52 -47.24 54.72
C ASP A 306 -39.91 -47.86 54.60
N PHE A 307 -40.93 -47.07 54.26
CA PHE A 307 -42.28 -47.59 53.99
C PHE A 307 -42.31 -48.51 52.77
N LYS A 308 -41.68 -48.14 51.66
CA LYS A 308 -41.64 -48.99 50.44
C LYS A 308 -40.98 -50.35 50.67
N THR A 309 -39.99 -50.46 51.56
CA THR A 309 -39.35 -51.74 51.88
C THR A 309 -40.26 -52.72 52.63
N GLN A 310 -41.36 -52.25 53.23
CA GLN A 310 -42.34 -53.10 53.92
C GLN A 310 -43.29 -53.83 52.95
N ALA A 311 -43.40 -53.33 51.71
CA ALA A 311 -44.25 -53.91 50.68
C ALA A 311 -43.53 -55.06 49.94
N GLN A 312 -44.31 -56.04 49.46
CA GLN A 312 -43.76 -57.13 48.64
C GLN A 312 -43.46 -56.63 47.22
N PRO A 313 -42.39 -57.13 46.56
CA PRO A 313 -42.10 -56.71 45.19
C PRO A 313 -43.25 -57.06 44.23
N ILE A 314 -43.72 -56.06 43.48
CA ILE A 314 -44.82 -56.19 42.49
C ILE A 314 -44.56 -57.37 41.51
N ALA A 315 -43.30 -57.61 41.12
CA ALA A 315 -42.91 -58.69 40.23
C ALA A 315 -43.38 -60.09 40.72
N LYS A 316 -43.44 -60.33 42.03
CA LYS A 316 -43.92 -61.59 42.61
C LYS A 316 -45.45 -61.68 42.70
N LEU A 317 -46.13 -60.53 42.60
CA LEU A 317 -47.57 -60.40 42.79
C LEU A 317 -48.36 -60.33 41.48
N LYS A 318 -47.68 -60.06 40.36
CA LYS A 318 -48.27 -60.05 39.01
C LYS A 318 -48.99 -61.35 38.66
N CYS A 319 -48.55 -62.51 39.18
CA CYS A 319 -49.22 -63.79 38.95
C CYS A 319 -50.61 -63.89 39.59
N TYR A 320 -50.92 -63.04 40.58
CA TYR A 320 -52.24 -62.95 41.21
C TYR A 320 -53.10 -61.82 40.63
N GLY A 321 -52.70 -61.21 39.50
CA GLY A 321 -53.42 -60.10 38.86
C GLY A 321 -53.22 -58.73 39.53
N ILE A 322 -52.22 -58.57 40.39
CA ILE A 322 -51.86 -57.29 41.00
C ILE A 322 -50.99 -56.47 40.03
N THR A 323 -51.39 -55.24 39.77
CA THR A 323 -50.69 -54.33 38.83
C THR A 323 -49.72 -53.41 39.56
N ASN A 324 -50.24 -52.55 40.44
CA ASN A 324 -49.51 -51.52 41.16
C ASN A 324 -49.96 -51.45 42.64
N TYR A 325 -49.18 -50.77 43.49
CA TYR A 325 -49.68 -50.34 44.80
C TYR A 325 -50.38 -49.00 44.72
N LEU A 326 -51.27 -48.72 45.68
CA LEU A 326 -51.99 -47.45 45.73
C LEU A 326 -51.04 -46.24 45.84
N LEU A 327 -49.92 -46.40 46.56
CA LEU A 327 -48.88 -45.37 46.68
C LEU A 327 -48.28 -44.98 45.31
N ASP A 328 -48.15 -45.93 44.38
CA ASP A 328 -47.50 -45.69 43.09
C ASP A 328 -48.39 -44.85 42.14
N VAL A 329 -49.67 -44.68 42.48
CA VAL A 329 -50.66 -43.93 41.69
C VAL A 329 -50.80 -42.49 42.16
N VAL A 330 -50.34 -42.19 43.38
CA VAL A 330 -50.43 -40.88 44.03
C VAL A 330 -49.11 -40.13 43.87
N ASN A 331 -49.19 -38.87 43.47
CA ASN A 331 -48.06 -37.98 43.32
C ASN A 331 -48.26 -36.73 44.18
N ASP A 332 -47.42 -36.58 45.20
CA ASP A 332 -47.33 -35.43 46.09
C ASP A 332 -45.90 -35.38 46.67
N SER A 333 -45.58 -34.34 47.43
CA SER A 333 -44.34 -34.20 48.19
C SER A 333 -44.09 -35.37 49.15
N ASP A 334 -42.82 -35.76 49.27
CA ASP A 334 -42.39 -36.91 50.09
C ASP A 334 -42.94 -36.87 51.53
N PRO A 335 -43.00 -35.72 52.23
CA PRO A 335 -43.57 -35.68 53.57
C PRO A 335 -45.06 -35.97 53.66
N VAL A 336 -45.83 -35.51 52.68
CA VAL A 336 -47.27 -35.79 52.58
C VAL A 336 -47.50 -37.28 52.29
N LEU A 337 -46.69 -37.86 51.40
CA LEU A 337 -46.72 -39.30 51.11
C LEU A 337 -46.33 -40.15 52.33
N CYS A 338 -45.31 -39.73 53.10
CA CYS A 338 -44.92 -40.42 54.33
C CYS A 338 -46.05 -40.42 55.35
N TYR A 339 -46.73 -39.27 55.54
CA TYR A 339 -47.90 -39.17 56.40
C TYR A 339 -49.02 -40.13 55.94
N LEU A 340 -49.31 -40.18 54.64
CA LEU A 340 -50.33 -41.07 54.09
C LEU A 340 -49.97 -42.55 54.28
N CYS A 341 -48.69 -42.90 54.15
CA CYS A 341 -48.19 -44.24 54.43
C CYS A 341 -48.36 -44.63 55.89
N GLU A 342 -48.09 -43.73 56.84
CA GLU A 342 -48.25 -44.02 58.27
C GLU A 342 -49.73 -44.19 58.67
N THR A 343 -50.59 -43.29 58.20
CA THR A 343 -52.00 -43.22 58.65
C THR A 343 -52.90 -44.21 57.93
N THR A 344 -52.74 -44.36 56.61
CA THR A 344 -53.64 -45.16 55.78
C THR A 344 -53.00 -46.42 55.22
N LYS A 345 -51.68 -46.58 55.38
CA LYS A 345 -50.90 -47.74 54.90
C LYS A 345 -51.02 -47.97 53.39
N MET A 346 -51.12 -46.91 52.59
CA MET A 346 -51.28 -47.00 51.12
C MET A 346 -50.19 -47.83 50.45
N HIS A 347 -48.97 -47.84 50.99
CA HIS A 347 -47.85 -48.63 50.49
C HIS A 347 -48.10 -50.14 50.57
N LEU A 348 -49.07 -50.60 51.38
CA LEU A 348 -49.41 -52.01 51.54
C LEU A 348 -50.73 -52.39 50.84
N ILE A 349 -51.39 -51.47 50.14
CA ILE A 349 -52.68 -51.70 49.49
C ILE A 349 -52.45 -51.94 47.99
N PRO A 350 -52.49 -53.21 47.52
CA PRO A 350 -52.36 -53.50 46.10
C PRO A 350 -53.65 -53.19 45.33
N ILE A 351 -53.49 -52.84 44.06
CA ILE A 351 -54.55 -52.69 43.07
C ILE A 351 -54.50 -53.91 42.15
N ALA A 352 -55.63 -54.61 42.07
CA ALA A 352 -55.81 -55.81 41.27
C ALA A 352 -56.67 -55.51 40.03
N ASP A 353 -56.26 -56.09 38.90
CA ASP A 353 -56.97 -56.01 37.62
C ASP A 353 -58.04 -57.11 37.50
N GLU A 354 -58.85 -57.09 36.44
CA GLU A 354 -59.98 -58.02 36.24
C GLU A 354 -59.52 -59.50 36.16
N SER A 355 -58.28 -59.75 35.76
CA SER A 355 -57.64 -61.07 35.80
C SER A 355 -57.53 -61.67 37.21
N ALA A 356 -57.56 -60.84 38.26
CA ALA A 356 -57.51 -61.30 39.63
C ALA A 356 -58.81 -61.98 40.10
N LEU A 357 -59.93 -61.84 39.36
CA LEU A 357 -61.22 -62.48 39.67
C LEU A 357 -61.09 -63.99 39.91
N GLU A 358 -60.27 -64.66 39.11
CA GLU A 358 -60.04 -66.11 39.20
C GLU A 358 -59.16 -66.50 40.40
N SER A 359 -58.41 -65.54 40.95
CA SER A 359 -57.44 -65.74 42.03
C SER A 359 -57.86 -65.06 43.36
N ILE A 360 -59.08 -64.54 43.47
CA ILE A 360 -59.56 -63.83 44.67
C ILE A 360 -59.46 -64.71 45.92
N ASP A 361 -59.90 -65.97 45.84
CA ASP A 361 -59.87 -66.88 46.98
C ASP A 361 -58.43 -67.16 47.44
N SER A 362 -57.49 -67.21 46.50
CA SER A 362 -56.05 -67.34 46.78
C SER A 362 -55.48 -66.06 47.41
N LEU A 363 -55.91 -64.88 46.96
CA LEU A 363 -55.51 -63.60 47.55
C LEU A 363 -56.01 -63.41 48.98
N ILE A 364 -57.23 -63.89 49.29
CA ILE A 364 -57.85 -63.76 50.62
C ILE A 364 -57.28 -64.80 51.61
N ASN A 365 -57.09 -66.04 51.17
CA ASN A 365 -56.72 -67.14 52.07
C ASN A 365 -55.21 -67.29 52.26
N ASN A 366 -54.39 -66.74 51.36
CA ASN A 366 -52.94 -66.86 51.45
C ASN A 366 -52.35 -65.88 52.47
N LYS A 367 -52.09 -66.38 53.68
CA LYS A 367 -51.50 -65.62 54.79
C LYS A 367 -50.08 -65.12 54.51
N GLU A 368 -49.35 -65.73 53.58
CA GLU A 368 -47.97 -65.33 53.23
C GLU A 368 -47.94 -63.97 52.49
N LEU A 369 -49.04 -63.58 51.87
CA LEU A 369 -49.16 -62.29 51.18
C LEU A 369 -49.37 -61.12 52.15
N GLY A 370 -49.93 -61.36 53.33
CA GLY A 370 -50.04 -60.38 54.40
C GLY A 370 -50.92 -59.15 54.12
N PHE A 371 -51.78 -59.19 53.08
CA PHE A 371 -52.62 -58.05 52.72
C PHE A 371 -53.78 -57.84 53.69
N THR A 372 -53.98 -56.60 54.14
CA THR A 372 -55.12 -56.20 54.98
C THR A 372 -56.30 -55.69 54.15
N SER A 373 -56.01 -55.15 52.98
CA SER A 373 -57.01 -54.61 52.05
C SER A 373 -56.45 -54.54 50.64
N PHE A 374 -57.28 -54.76 49.64
CA PHE A 374 -56.92 -54.57 48.22
C PHE A 374 -58.11 -54.04 47.40
N PHE A 375 -57.80 -53.38 46.29
CA PHE A 375 -58.80 -52.85 45.37
C PHE A 375 -58.96 -53.73 44.15
N MET A 376 -60.22 -53.92 43.72
CA MET A 376 -60.53 -54.55 42.44
C MET A 376 -61.80 -53.93 41.86
N LYS A 377 -61.70 -53.37 40.64
CA LYS A 377 -62.82 -52.72 39.94
C LYS A 377 -63.51 -51.64 40.81
N ASN A 378 -64.72 -51.88 41.31
CA ASN A 378 -65.45 -50.91 42.14
C ASN A 378 -65.58 -51.36 43.59
N PHE A 379 -64.79 -52.35 44.02
CA PHE A 379 -64.86 -52.92 45.36
C PHE A 379 -63.52 -52.87 46.07
N CYS A 380 -63.56 -52.52 47.36
CA CYS A 380 -62.48 -52.68 48.30
C CYS A 380 -62.73 -53.96 49.10
N TYR A 381 -61.80 -54.90 49.03
CA TYR A 381 -61.84 -56.13 49.80
C TYR A 381 -61.04 -55.93 51.07
N ARG A 382 -61.69 -56.02 52.23
CA ARG A 382 -61.04 -55.91 53.54
C ARG A 382 -60.89 -57.31 54.14
N ILE A 383 -59.66 -57.69 54.45
CA ILE A 383 -59.33 -58.98 55.03
C ILE A 383 -59.03 -58.76 56.52
N VAL A 384 -59.83 -59.38 57.38
CA VAL A 384 -59.63 -59.34 58.82
C VAL A 384 -59.37 -60.76 59.30
N THR A 385 -58.23 -60.95 59.96
CA THR A 385 -57.96 -62.20 60.68
C THR A 385 -58.33 -61.99 62.15
N SER A 386 -59.27 -62.78 62.65
CA SER A 386 -59.71 -62.71 64.04
C SER A 386 -58.53 -63.00 64.98
N CYS A 387 -58.26 -62.08 65.91
CA CYS A 387 -57.21 -62.26 66.91
C CYS A 387 -57.44 -63.50 67.80
N TYR A 388 -58.70 -63.88 68.02
CA TYR A 388 -59.08 -64.96 68.92
C TYR A 388 -59.19 -66.31 68.20
N SER A 389 -59.92 -66.36 67.07
CA SER A 389 -60.19 -67.62 66.35
C SER A 389 -59.22 -67.89 65.20
N LYS A 390 -58.36 -66.93 64.83
CA LYS A 390 -57.44 -66.98 63.67
C LYS A 390 -58.12 -67.28 62.32
N GLN A 391 -59.46 -67.19 62.28
CA GLN A 391 -60.26 -67.30 61.08
C GLN A 391 -60.17 -66.00 60.28
N ILE A 392 -60.10 -66.15 58.96
CA ILE A 392 -60.08 -65.04 58.01
C ILE A 392 -61.52 -64.75 57.61
N SER A 393 -61.95 -63.50 57.76
CA SER A 393 -63.20 -62.99 57.22
C SER A 393 -62.89 -61.90 56.20
N SER A 394 -63.50 -61.99 55.02
CA SER A 394 -63.45 -60.94 54.01
C SER A 394 -64.76 -60.15 53.99
N THR A 395 -64.67 -58.83 53.87
CA THR A 395 -65.82 -57.94 53.64
C THR A 395 -65.57 -57.13 52.39
N ASN A 396 -66.56 -57.12 51.49
CA ASN A 396 -66.47 -56.38 50.24
C ASN A 396 -67.26 -55.09 50.40
N VAL A 397 -66.58 -53.95 50.25
CA VAL A 397 -67.19 -52.62 50.35
C VAL A 397 -67.18 -51.98 48.97
N GLN A 398 -68.33 -51.50 48.52
CA GLN A 398 -68.39 -50.75 47.26
C GLN A 398 -67.69 -49.40 47.45
N VAL A 399 -66.76 -49.10 46.55
CA VAL A 399 -66.03 -47.84 46.52
C VAL A 399 -67.00 -46.73 46.14
N GLN A 400 -67.15 -45.75 47.02
CA GLN A 400 -67.95 -44.56 46.76
C GLN A 400 -67.14 -43.60 45.88
N THR A 401 -67.74 -43.15 44.79
CA THR A 401 -67.17 -42.11 43.93
C THR A 401 -67.29 -40.77 44.65
N HIS A 402 -66.17 -40.20 45.06
CA HIS A 402 -66.11 -38.80 45.46
C HIS A 402 -65.51 -38.01 44.29
N SER A 403 -65.65 -36.67 44.32
CA SER A 403 -65.27 -35.81 43.19
C SER A 403 -64.22 -34.77 43.59
N PHE A 404 -63.42 -35.04 44.62
CA PHE A 404 -62.44 -34.08 45.14
C PHE A 404 -61.13 -34.08 44.35
N LEU A 405 -60.72 -35.23 43.82
CA LEU A 405 -59.43 -35.46 43.14
C LEU A 405 -59.58 -35.80 41.65
N THR A 406 -60.77 -35.60 41.10
CA THR A 406 -61.11 -35.87 39.69
C THR A 406 -60.40 -34.91 38.73
N ASP A 407 -60.08 -33.69 39.18
CA ASP A 407 -59.33 -32.69 38.42
C ASP A 407 -57.82 -32.93 38.57
N SER A 408 -57.24 -33.79 37.73
CA SER A 408 -55.82 -34.14 37.75
C SER A 408 -55.04 -33.46 36.63
N VAL A 409 -53.79 -33.09 36.92
CA VAL A 409 -52.88 -32.48 35.95
C VAL A 409 -51.85 -33.52 35.54
N ASN A 410 -51.69 -33.73 34.23
CA ASN A 410 -50.59 -34.53 33.72
C ASN A 410 -49.25 -33.76 33.81
N GLN A 411 -48.51 -33.97 34.90
CA GLN A 411 -47.19 -33.37 35.13
C GLN A 411 -46.13 -33.82 34.11
N GLN A 412 -46.23 -35.04 33.59
CA GLN A 412 -45.31 -35.56 32.57
C GLN A 412 -45.41 -34.74 31.27
N ARG A 413 -46.62 -34.28 30.92
CA ARG A 413 -46.83 -33.45 29.73
C ARG A 413 -46.16 -32.08 29.86
N ILE A 414 -46.14 -31.49 31.05
CA ILE A 414 -45.48 -30.19 31.31
C ILE A 414 -43.97 -30.34 31.14
N GLN A 415 -43.38 -31.38 31.74
CA GLN A 415 -41.95 -31.66 31.61
C GLN A 415 -41.54 -31.94 30.15
N GLN A 416 -42.39 -32.62 29.38
CA GLN A 416 -42.18 -32.81 27.95
C GLN A 416 -42.14 -31.47 27.20
N LEU A 417 -43.11 -30.58 27.45
CA LEU A 417 -43.16 -29.26 26.82
C LEU A 417 -41.94 -28.40 27.19
N GLU A 418 -41.45 -28.47 28.43
CA GLU A 418 -40.22 -27.77 28.85
C GLU A 418 -38.98 -28.31 28.14
N ASN A 419 -38.86 -29.63 27.99
CA ASN A 419 -37.76 -30.26 27.25
C ASN A 419 -37.80 -29.90 25.76
N ASP A 420 -39.00 -29.92 25.16
CA ASP A 420 -39.21 -29.52 23.77
C ASP A 420 -38.79 -28.04 23.59
N PHE A 421 -39.18 -27.16 24.51
CA PHE A 421 -38.80 -25.75 24.48
C PHE A 421 -37.28 -25.54 24.53
N LEU A 422 -36.59 -26.25 25.43
CA LEU A 422 -35.13 -26.21 25.53
C LEU A 422 -34.46 -26.67 24.23
N SER A 423 -34.96 -27.76 23.62
CA SER A 423 -34.39 -28.31 22.39
C SER A 423 -34.53 -27.34 21.20
N ILE A 424 -35.71 -26.75 21.01
CA ILE A 424 -35.96 -25.81 19.91
C ILE A 424 -35.20 -24.49 20.13
N THR A 425 -35.06 -24.04 21.38
CA THR A 425 -34.24 -22.87 21.71
C THR A 425 -32.76 -23.09 21.36
N GLN A 426 -32.24 -24.31 21.59
CA GLN A 426 -30.88 -24.67 21.16
C GLN A 426 -30.75 -24.67 19.63
N GLU A 427 -31.73 -25.23 18.90
CA GLU A 427 -31.74 -25.20 17.43
C GLU A 427 -31.80 -23.75 16.90
N GLN A 428 -32.59 -22.87 17.52
CA GLN A 428 -32.66 -21.45 17.16
C GLN A 428 -31.30 -20.75 17.32
N ASN A 429 -30.57 -21.05 18.40
CA ASN A 429 -29.24 -20.49 18.64
C ASN A 429 -28.21 -20.99 17.61
N GLN A 430 -28.26 -22.29 17.26
CA GLN A 430 -27.41 -22.85 16.21
C GLN A 430 -27.68 -22.19 14.86
N LEU A 431 -28.96 -22.10 14.47
CA LEU A 431 -29.34 -21.46 13.22
C LEU A 431 -28.92 -19.99 13.16
N ARG A 432 -28.99 -19.26 14.28
CA ARG A 432 -28.52 -17.88 14.38
C ARG A 432 -27.01 -17.76 14.15
N ASN A 433 -26.23 -18.71 14.66
CA ASN A 433 -24.79 -18.77 14.43
C ASN A 433 -24.49 -19.08 12.95
N ASP A 434 -25.16 -20.06 12.37
CA ASP A 434 -24.99 -20.43 10.96
C ASP A 434 -25.33 -19.26 10.03
N TYR A 435 -26.41 -18.53 10.33
CA TYR A 435 -26.81 -17.34 9.60
C TYR A 435 -25.73 -16.24 9.67
N ARG A 436 -25.14 -16.03 10.86
CA ARG A 436 -24.06 -15.05 11.05
C ARG A 436 -22.81 -15.44 10.26
N THR A 437 -22.39 -16.71 10.34
CA THR A 437 -21.23 -17.20 9.59
C THR A 437 -21.45 -17.07 8.09
N ASN A 438 -22.65 -17.41 7.59
CA ASN A 438 -22.98 -17.25 6.18
C ASN A 438 -22.98 -15.77 5.75
N GLN A 439 -23.47 -14.85 6.59
CA GLN A 439 -23.39 -13.41 6.31
C GLN A 439 -21.95 -12.90 6.26
N ASP A 440 -21.09 -13.33 7.19
CA ASP A 440 -19.68 -12.93 7.21
C ASP A 440 -18.95 -13.42 5.95
N GLU A 441 -19.23 -14.65 5.52
CA GLU A 441 -18.71 -15.24 4.28
C GLU A 441 -19.22 -14.51 3.03
N MET A 442 -20.51 -14.15 2.98
CA MET A 442 -21.06 -13.33 1.89
C MET A 442 -20.38 -11.97 1.82
N HIS A 443 -20.12 -11.32 2.95
CA HIS A 443 -19.44 -10.03 2.98
C HIS A 443 -17.99 -10.13 2.53
N ARG A 444 -17.29 -11.21 2.89
CA ARG A 444 -15.92 -11.50 2.43
C ARG A 444 -15.88 -11.68 0.91
N VAL A 445 -16.73 -12.57 0.37
CA VAL A 445 -16.80 -12.83 -1.07
C VAL A 445 -17.20 -11.57 -1.85
N GLY A 446 -18.09 -10.74 -1.28
CA GLY A 446 -18.44 -9.43 -1.85
C GLY A 446 -17.25 -8.51 -2.02
N LYS A 447 -16.40 -8.37 -0.97
CA LYS A 447 -15.17 -7.57 -1.05
C LYS A 447 -14.17 -8.10 -2.09
N GLU A 448 -14.05 -9.43 -2.19
CA GLU A 448 -13.19 -10.06 -3.20
C GLU A 448 -13.69 -9.80 -4.62
N LEU A 449 -15.01 -9.90 -4.84
CA LEU A 449 -15.63 -9.52 -6.12
C LEU A 449 -15.35 -8.06 -6.45
N ASP A 450 -15.61 -7.12 -5.55
CA ASP A 450 -15.35 -5.70 -5.77
C ASP A 450 -13.88 -5.45 -6.15
N ALA A 451 -12.94 -6.12 -5.49
CA ALA A 451 -11.51 -6.01 -5.80
C ALA A 451 -11.17 -6.54 -7.20
N VAL A 452 -11.75 -7.67 -7.61
CA VAL A 452 -11.58 -8.23 -8.96
C VAL A 452 -12.22 -7.33 -10.01
N GLU A 453 -13.37 -6.72 -9.73
CA GLU A 453 -14.03 -5.75 -10.61
C GLU A 453 -13.15 -4.52 -10.86
N GLN A 454 -12.59 -3.94 -9.80
CA GLN A 454 -11.68 -2.80 -9.92
C GLN A 454 -10.45 -3.15 -10.78
N ARG A 455 -9.85 -4.34 -10.56
CA ARG A 455 -8.75 -4.83 -11.39
C ARG A 455 -9.17 -4.98 -12.85
N LYS A 456 -10.36 -5.53 -13.11
CA LYS A 456 -10.89 -5.70 -14.47
C LYS A 456 -11.13 -4.35 -15.17
N ILE A 457 -11.63 -3.34 -14.46
CA ILE A 457 -11.78 -1.97 -14.99
C ILE A 457 -10.42 -1.39 -15.38
N VAL A 458 -9.43 -1.47 -14.50
CA VAL A 458 -8.06 -0.98 -14.76
C VAL A 458 -7.47 -1.68 -15.98
N MET A 459 -7.58 -3.01 -16.05
CA MET A 459 -7.08 -3.79 -17.18
C MET A 459 -7.80 -3.46 -18.49
N ASN A 460 -9.11 -3.20 -18.44
CA ASN A 460 -9.86 -2.79 -19.62
C ASN A 460 -9.46 -1.39 -20.10
N ASN A 461 -9.18 -0.46 -19.17
CA ASN A 461 -8.65 0.86 -19.51
C ASN A 461 -7.27 0.76 -20.18
N ILE A 462 -6.36 -0.03 -19.61
CA ILE A 462 -5.03 -0.31 -20.20
C ILE A 462 -5.18 -0.89 -21.62
N ARG A 463 -6.15 -1.81 -21.83
CA ARG A 463 -6.44 -2.37 -23.15
C ARG A 463 -6.97 -1.32 -24.14
N ASN A 464 -7.85 -0.43 -23.70
CA ASN A 464 -8.38 0.65 -24.53
C ASN A 464 -7.27 1.66 -24.91
N GLU A 465 -6.39 1.98 -23.97
CA GLU A 465 -5.22 2.83 -24.23
C GLU A 465 -4.25 2.16 -25.21
N ARG A 466 -3.97 0.86 -25.02
CA ARG A 466 -3.15 0.05 -25.93
C ARG A 466 -3.71 0.06 -27.35
N THR A 467 -4.98 -0.31 -27.51
CA THR A 467 -5.63 -0.36 -28.84
C THR A 467 -5.71 1.03 -29.48
N GLY A 468 -5.87 2.10 -28.68
CA GLY A 468 -5.78 3.48 -29.14
C GLY A 468 -4.36 3.86 -29.62
N ALA A 469 -3.32 3.46 -28.89
CA ALA A 469 -1.93 3.68 -29.27
C ALA A 469 -1.56 2.90 -30.55
N GLU A 470 -1.96 1.63 -30.65
CA GLU A 470 -1.76 0.79 -31.85
C GLU A 470 -2.42 1.39 -33.10
N ARG A 471 -3.65 1.92 -32.97
CA ARG A 471 -4.32 2.65 -34.08
C ARG A 471 -3.52 3.87 -34.51
N LYS A 472 -3.08 4.70 -33.55
CA LYS A 472 -2.27 5.90 -33.83
C LYS A 472 -0.94 5.54 -34.50
N ILE A 473 -0.29 4.46 -34.08
CA ILE A 473 0.93 3.96 -34.74
C ILE A 473 0.62 3.57 -36.18
N ASN A 474 -0.43 2.79 -36.42
CA ASN A 474 -0.79 2.35 -37.76
C ASN A 474 -1.13 3.53 -38.70
N GLU A 475 -1.87 4.53 -38.20
CA GLU A 475 -2.15 5.77 -38.95
C GLU A 475 -0.86 6.54 -39.29
N LYS A 476 0.05 6.69 -38.32
CA LYS A 476 1.34 7.37 -38.55
C LYS A 476 2.27 6.58 -39.46
N GLN A 477 2.26 5.25 -39.39
CA GLN A 477 3.02 4.39 -40.31
C GLN A 477 2.50 4.51 -41.74
N LYS A 478 1.18 4.56 -41.94
CA LYS A 478 0.60 4.84 -43.27
C LYS A 478 1.02 6.21 -43.79
N LEU A 479 1.02 7.23 -42.91
CA LEU A 479 1.47 8.58 -43.27
C LEU A 479 2.97 8.60 -43.62
N LEU A 480 3.81 7.90 -42.84
CA LEU A 480 5.23 7.75 -43.12
C LEU A 480 5.46 7.08 -44.48
N ALA A 481 4.74 5.98 -44.76
CA ALA A 481 4.80 5.29 -46.05
C ALA A 481 4.35 6.20 -47.21
N TRP A 482 3.36 7.08 -47.00
CA TRP A 482 2.98 8.09 -47.99
C TRP A 482 4.12 9.08 -48.26
N TYR A 483 4.77 9.59 -47.21
CA TYR A 483 5.94 10.48 -47.36
C TYR A 483 7.13 9.78 -48.02
N GLU A 484 7.37 8.50 -47.74
CA GLU A 484 8.43 7.70 -48.37
C GLU A 484 8.17 7.49 -49.87
N ASN A 485 6.92 7.22 -50.25
CA ASN A 485 6.53 7.07 -51.66
C ASN A 485 6.53 8.40 -52.44
N THR A 486 6.40 9.55 -51.74
CA THR A 486 6.43 10.89 -52.34
C THR A 486 7.85 11.46 -52.44
N LYS A 487 8.88 10.63 -52.20
CA LYS A 487 10.28 11.05 -52.28
C LYS A 487 10.63 11.54 -53.70
N LEU A 488 11.04 12.80 -53.81
CA LEU A 488 11.58 13.34 -55.05
C LEU A 488 13.05 12.95 -55.18
N ASP A 489 13.44 12.51 -56.37
CA ASP A 489 14.84 12.30 -56.69
C ASP A 489 15.50 13.64 -57.04
N MET A 490 16.00 14.30 -55.99
CA MET A 490 16.67 15.61 -56.08
C MET A 490 17.83 15.62 -57.09
N ALA A 491 18.54 14.50 -57.28
CA ALA A 491 19.65 14.43 -58.23
C ALA A 491 19.14 14.51 -59.68
N ASN A 492 18.00 13.88 -59.97
CA ASN A 492 17.37 13.94 -61.28
C ASN A 492 16.71 15.31 -61.56
N GLU A 493 16.10 15.96 -60.55
CA GLU A 493 15.57 17.33 -60.71
C GLU A 493 16.67 18.40 -60.85
N GLU A 494 17.80 18.25 -60.14
CA GLU A 494 18.98 19.12 -60.29
C GLU A 494 19.61 18.94 -61.68
N HIS A 495 19.75 17.70 -62.17
CA HIS A 495 20.23 17.41 -63.53
C HIS A 495 19.30 17.97 -64.61
N PHE A 496 17.98 17.79 -64.48
CA PHE A 496 17.00 18.29 -65.45
C PHE A 496 16.95 19.82 -65.47
N SER A 497 17.10 20.46 -64.31
CA SER A 497 17.21 21.92 -64.19
C SER A 497 18.50 22.44 -64.83
N HIS A 498 19.62 21.76 -64.60
CA HIS A 498 20.90 22.08 -65.24
C HIS A 498 20.86 21.91 -66.76
N GLU A 499 20.25 20.84 -67.26
CA GLU A 499 20.10 20.61 -68.71
C GLU A 499 19.22 21.70 -69.36
N LYS A 500 18.19 22.18 -68.65
CA LYS A 500 17.37 23.32 -69.09
C LYS A 500 18.13 24.64 -69.06
N GLU A 501 18.90 24.92 -68.01
CA GLU A 501 19.79 26.09 -67.95
C GLU A 501 20.79 26.06 -69.11
N GLU A 502 21.40 24.90 -69.39
CA GLU A 502 22.37 24.73 -70.48
C GLU A 502 21.74 24.94 -71.86
N LYS A 503 20.53 24.41 -72.12
CA LYS A 503 19.80 24.70 -73.36
C LYS A 503 19.48 26.19 -73.52
N ILE A 504 19.07 26.86 -72.45
CA ILE A 504 18.83 28.31 -72.48
C ILE A 504 20.13 29.04 -72.77
N HIS A 505 21.23 28.69 -72.11
CA HIS A 505 22.55 29.28 -72.36
C HIS A 505 23.01 29.10 -73.82
N GLN A 506 22.82 27.92 -74.39
CA GLN A 506 23.15 27.63 -75.79
C GLN A 506 22.28 28.46 -76.76
N ASP A 507 20.98 28.57 -76.51
CA ASP A 507 20.07 29.40 -77.30
C ASP A 507 20.39 30.90 -77.19
N THR A 508 20.79 31.38 -76.01
CA THR A 508 21.25 32.76 -75.81
C THR A 508 22.51 33.03 -76.61
N LEU A 509 23.50 32.13 -76.50
CA LEU A 509 24.78 32.27 -77.18
C LEU A 509 24.60 32.30 -78.69
N LYS A 510 23.73 31.44 -79.23
CA LYS A 510 23.41 31.42 -80.66
C LYS A 510 22.76 32.73 -81.11
N LYS A 511 21.76 33.24 -80.37
CA LYS A 511 21.11 34.53 -80.65
C LYS A 511 22.06 35.72 -80.52
N LEU A 512 23.00 35.69 -79.57
CA LEU A 512 24.04 36.72 -79.40
C LEU A 512 25.07 36.69 -80.53
N VAL A 513 25.51 35.51 -80.95
CA VAL A 513 26.41 35.34 -82.11
C VAL A 513 25.77 35.85 -83.39
N ASP A 514 24.49 35.55 -83.61
CA ASP A 514 23.73 36.07 -84.76
C ASP A 514 23.56 37.61 -84.70
N HIS A 515 23.41 38.20 -83.52
CA HIS A 515 23.33 39.66 -83.32
C HIS A 515 24.68 40.39 -83.45
N CYS A 516 25.78 39.75 -83.06
CA CYS A 516 27.14 40.32 -83.12
C CYS A 516 27.84 40.12 -84.47
N GLY A 517 27.36 39.21 -85.32
CA GLY A 517 27.99 38.86 -86.60
C GLY A 517 28.10 39.97 -87.65
N TYR A 518 27.51 41.15 -87.43
CA TYR A 518 27.36 42.16 -88.48
C TYR A 518 28.18 43.46 -88.37
N LEU A 519 28.87 43.83 -87.28
CA LEU A 519 29.67 45.07 -87.27
C LEU A 519 30.85 45.11 -86.26
N ASN A 520 32.01 45.55 -86.76
CA ASN A 520 33.21 46.07 -86.07
C ASN A 520 33.90 45.19 -85.01
N TYR A 521 34.52 44.10 -85.48
CA TYR A 521 35.42 43.22 -84.70
C TYR A 521 36.51 43.98 -83.90
N HIS A 522 37.04 45.08 -84.43
CA HIS A 522 38.14 45.80 -83.80
C HIS A 522 37.74 46.55 -82.52
N GLN A 523 36.53 47.11 -82.45
CA GLN A 523 36.05 47.89 -81.30
C GLN A 523 35.58 46.98 -80.15
N CYS A 524 34.99 45.83 -80.48
CA CYS A 524 34.62 44.81 -79.49
C CYS A 524 35.85 44.17 -78.84
N VAL A 525 36.92 43.95 -79.61
CA VAL A 525 38.19 43.41 -79.07
C VAL A 525 38.85 44.41 -78.10
N ASP A 526 38.84 45.71 -78.40
CA ASP A 526 39.37 46.74 -77.50
C ASP A 526 38.58 46.84 -76.17
N LEU A 527 37.25 46.69 -76.22
CA LEU A 527 36.42 46.59 -75.00
C LEU A 527 36.69 45.31 -74.21
N MET A 528 36.90 44.18 -74.89
CA MET A 528 37.25 42.92 -74.24
C MET A 528 38.64 42.96 -73.59
N ILE A 529 39.62 43.62 -74.21
CA ILE A 529 40.95 43.79 -73.60
C ILE A 529 40.85 44.63 -72.32
N GLU A 530 40.07 45.71 -72.34
CA GLU A 530 39.92 46.58 -71.17
C GLU A 530 39.07 45.92 -70.06
N SER A 531 38.08 45.10 -70.40
CA SER A 531 37.32 44.30 -69.43
C SER A 531 38.18 43.22 -68.78
N VAL A 532 39.08 42.58 -69.54
CA VAL A 532 40.06 41.62 -69.02
C VAL A 532 41.07 42.32 -68.11
N ARG A 533 41.55 43.52 -68.47
CA ARG A 533 42.42 44.32 -67.57
C ARG A 533 41.73 44.68 -66.26
N LEU A 534 40.47 45.09 -66.30
CA LEU A 534 39.68 45.36 -65.10
C LEU A 534 39.49 44.09 -64.26
N ALA A 535 39.25 42.93 -64.88
CA ALA A 535 39.13 41.66 -64.19
C ALA A 535 40.45 41.25 -63.51
N VAL A 536 41.60 41.44 -64.17
CA VAL A 536 42.93 41.18 -63.60
C VAL A 536 43.20 42.12 -62.42
N SER A 537 42.94 43.42 -62.56
CA SER A 537 43.08 44.38 -61.45
C SER A 537 42.17 44.03 -60.25
N ARG A 538 40.94 43.56 -60.50
CA ARG A 538 40.02 43.10 -59.44
C ARG A 538 40.51 41.83 -58.76
N TYR A 539 41.04 40.87 -59.53
CA TYR A 539 41.62 39.65 -58.99
C TYR A 539 42.84 39.93 -58.10
N GLU A 540 43.76 40.79 -58.54
CA GLU A 540 44.92 41.18 -57.73
C GLU A 540 44.53 41.97 -56.48
N HIS A 541 43.50 42.82 -56.58
CA HIS A 541 42.92 43.49 -55.41
C HIS A 541 42.31 42.51 -54.40
N GLU A 542 41.57 41.50 -54.88
CA GLU A 542 40.96 40.47 -54.02
C GLU A 542 42.03 39.59 -53.35
N LYS A 543 43.10 39.26 -54.06
CA LYS A 543 44.28 38.60 -53.50
C LYS A 543 44.98 39.46 -52.45
N ALA A 544 45.20 40.75 -52.71
CA ALA A 544 45.78 41.68 -51.75
C ALA A 544 44.89 41.87 -50.51
N LYS A 545 43.56 41.82 -50.67
CA LYS A 545 42.59 41.85 -49.57
C LYS A 545 42.64 40.57 -48.73
N ALA A 546 42.72 39.40 -49.36
CA ALA A 546 42.88 38.13 -48.66
C ALA A 546 44.20 38.08 -47.86
N ASP A 547 45.31 38.53 -48.46
CA ASP A 547 46.60 38.69 -47.77
C ASP A 547 46.49 39.62 -46.53
N LEU A 548 45.71 40.70 -46.64
CA LEU A 548 45.49 41.63 -45.52
C LEU A 548 44.64 40.99 -44.41
N GLU A 549 43.57 40.28 -44.77
CA GLU A 549 42.70 39.58 -43.81
C GLU A 549 43.48 38.51 -43.04
N GLU A 550 44.29 37.71 -43.72
CA GLU A 550 45.16 36.71 -43.09
C GLU A 550 46.18 37.36 -42.14
N ASN A 551 46.85 38.43 -42.58
CA ASN A 551 47.80 39.15 -41.74
C ASN A 551 47.11 39.84 -40.54
N THR A 552 45.86 40.28 -40.69
CA THR A 552 45.05 40.87 -39.60
C THR A 552 44.67 39.81 -38.58
N GLN A 553 44.25 38.62 -39.02
CA GLN A 553 43.97 37.48 -38.14
C GLN A 553 45.24 37.05 -37.39
N ASN A 554 46.37 36.95 -38.08
CA ASN A 554 47.67 36.63 -37.47
C ASN A 554 48.09 37.70 -36.45
N PHE A 555 47.90 38.99 -36.75
CA PHE A 555 48.19 40.06 -35.81
C PHE A 555 47.28 40.00 -34.56
N ASN A 556 45.99 39.71 -34.72
CA ASN A 556 45.04 39.59 -33.60
C ASN A 556 45.38 38.39 -32.70
N LYS A 557 45.73 37.24 -33.28
CA LYS A 557 46.19 36.06 -32.54
C LYS A 557 47.42 36.40 -31.69
N ILE A 558 48.36 37.13 -32.28
CA ILE A 558 49.57 37.56 -31.58
C ILE A 558 49.26 38.62 -30.53
N GLN A 559 48.32 39.54 -30.74
CA GLN A 559 47.89 40.46 -29.67
C GLN A 559 47.41 39.71 -28.43
N LEU A 560 46.60 38.66 -28.60
CA LEU A 560 46.13 37.81 -27.50
C LEU A 560 47.30 37.08 -26.81
N GLU A 561 48.21 36.47 -27.57
CA GLU A 561 49.43 35.85 -27.02
C GLU A 561 50.30 36.88 -26.28
N GLY A 562 50.33 38.13 -26.73
CA GLY A 562 51.05 39.22 -26.06
C GLY A 562 50.48 39.54 -24.68
N VAL A 563 49.15 39.62 -24.55
CA VAL A 563 48.51 39.83 -23.25
C VAL A 563 48.86 38.69 -22.29
N THR A 564 48.86 37.44 -22.77
CA THR A 564 49.23 36.28 -21.92
C THR A 564 50.68 36.34 -21.46
N LYS A 565 51.65 36.58 -22.36
CA LYS A 565 53.08 36.68 -21.99
C LYS A 565 53.38 37.88 -21.09
N GLN A 566 52.67 39.00 -21.29
CA GLN A 566 52.79 40.16 -20.42
C GLN A 566 52.25 39.87 -19.01
N ASN A 567 51.13 39.15 -18.90
CA ASN A 567 50.57 38.73 -17.62
C ASN A 567 51.47 37.71 -16.91
N GLU A 568 52.01 36.71 -17.62
CA GLU A 568 52.99 35.75 -17.07
C GLU A 568 54.22 36.44 -16.51
N MET A 569 54.75 37.44 -17.23
CA MET A 569 55.87 38.25 -16.74
C MET A 569 55.50 39.03 -15.47
N LYS A 570 54.34 39.71 -15.44
CA LYS A 570 53.87 40.45 -14.26
C LYS A 570 53.61 39.54 -13.05
N ILE A 571 53.00 38.38 -13.27
CA ILE A 571 52.76 37.39 -12.20
C ILE A 571 54.11 36.92 -11.64
N SER A 572 55.05 36.56 -12.51
CA SER A 572 56.38 36.13 -12.08
C SER A 572 57.16 37.25 -11.37
N GLU A 573 56.94 38.52 -11.72
CA GLU A 573 57.51 39.68 -11.00
C GLU A 573 56.93 39.78 -9.60
N ILE A 574 55.60 39.71 -9.47
CA ILE A 574 54.88 39.78 -8.20
C ILE A 574 55.30 38.63 -7.30
N GLU A 575 55.33 37.39 -7.81
CA GLU A 575 55.80 36.24 -7.04
C GLU A 575 57.24 36.42 -6.55
N THR A 576 58.13 36.93 -7.41
CA THR A 576 59.52 37.20 -7.02
C THR A 576 59.60 38.28 -5.94
N ARG A 577 58.78 39.33 -6.03
CA ARG A 577 58.69 40.38 -5.00
C ARG A 577 58.12 39.87 -3.68
N ILE A 578 57.08 39.03 -3.71
CA ILE A 578 56.51 38.40 -2.51
C ILE A 578 57.59 37.55 -1.84
N TRP A 579 58.27 36.68 -2.59
CA TRP A 579 59.34 35.86 -2.03
C TRP A 579 60.55 36.68 -1.57
N ALA A 580 60.89 37.78 -2.25
CA ALA A 580 61.91 38.72 -1.79
C ALA A 580 61.54 39.31 -0.43
N ARG A 581 60.27 39.73 -0.29
CA ARG A 581 59.72 40.35 0.91
C ARG A 581 59.63 39.38 2.08
N ILE A 582 59.20 38.14 1.83
CA ILE A 582 59.24 37.04 2.80
C ILE A 582 60.68 36.82 3.30
N ILE A 583 61.67 36.82 2.42
CA ILE A 583 63.08 36.63 2.80
C ILE A 583 63.60 37.80 3.65
N THR A 584 63.26 39.04 3.30
CA THR A 584 63.74 40.23 4.04
C THR A 584 63.03 40.46 5.35
N GLU A 585 61.70 40.31 5.40
CA GLU A 585 60.90 40.71 6.57
C GLU A 585 60.71 39.57 7.59
N LEU A 586 60.60 38.30 7.16
CA LEU A 586 60.41 37.17 8.08
C LEU A 586 61.72 36.52 8.52
N PHE A 587 62.77 36.58 7.68
CA PHE A 587 64.02 35.86 7.93
C PHE A 587 65.23 36.79 8.12
N GLU A 588 65.06 38.12 8.01
CA GLU A 588 66.12 39.13 8.15
C GLU A 588 67.38 38.83 7.30
N ILE A 589 67.21 38.10 6.19
CA ILE A 589 68.31 37.79 5.28
C ILE A 589 68.45 38.97 4.32
N PRO A 590 69.62 39.65 4.27
CA PRO A 590 69.84 40.69 3.27
C PRO A 590 69.72 40.08 1.87
N LEU A 591 68.94 40.68 0.97
CA LEU A 591 68.83 40.21 -0.42
C LEU A 591 70.17 40.40 -1.15
N PRO A 592 70.79 39.36 -1.73
CA PRO A 592 72.22 39.44 -1.99
C PRO A 592 72.55 39.68 -3.46
N GLY A 593 73.49 40.60 -3.68
CA GLY A 593 74.36 40.62 -4.87
C GLY A 593 75.53 39.64 -4.79
N ASN A 594 75.70 38.87 -3.71
CA ASN A 594 76.76 37.85 -3.59
C ASN A 594 76.44 36.77 -2.53
N LEU A 595 75.79 35.69 -2.96
CA LEU A 595 75.38 34.56 -2.11
C LEU A 595 76.34 33.39 -2.04
N SER A 596 77.33 33.31 -2.92
CA SER A 596 78.24 32.16 -2.89
C SER A 596 79.01 32.09 -1.58
N LEU A 597 79.30 33.24 -0.96
CA LEU A 597 79.96 33.32 0.35
C LEU A 597 79.04 32.90 1.51
N PHE A 598 77.80 33.38 1.56
CA PHE A 598 76.85 33.04 2.64
C PHE A 598 76.40 31.57 2.57
N MET A 599 76.15 31.06 1.36
CA MET A 599 75.80 29.66 1.11
C MET A 599 76.96 28.71 1.42
N ASN A 600 78.21 29.08 1.09
CA ASN A 600 79.40 28.30 1.49
C ASN A 600 79.65 28.34 3.00
N GLN A 601 79.27 29.43 3.69
CA GLN A 601 79.38 29.54 5.15
C GLN A 601 78.32 28.70 5.88
N ILE A 602 77.09 28.66 5.37
CA ILE A 602 76.01 27.79 5.90
C ILE A 602 76.26 26.32 5.56
N LEU A 603 76.61 25.98 4.30
CA LEU A 603 76.99 24.62 3.90
C LEU A 603 78.25 24.14 4.62
N GLY A 604 79.21 25.04 4.87
CA GLY A 604 80.41 24.77 5.67
C GLY A 604 80.09 24.46 7.13
N GLN A 605 79.17 25.21 7.76
CA GLN A 605 78.73 24.94 9.14
C GLN A 605 77.82 23.70 9.26
N ILE A 606 77.08 23.34 8.22
CA ILE A 606 76.28 22.10 8.16
C ILE A 606 77.19 20.88 7.90
N LYS A 607 78.24 21.00 7.06
CA LYS A 607 79.24 19.95 6.80
C LYS A 607 80.16 19.68 8.00
N LEU A 608 80.52 20.69 8.80
CA LEU A 608 81.36 20.55 9.99
C LEU A 608 80.74 19.72 11.13
N VAL A 609 79.43 19.43 11.08
CA VAL A 609 78.76 18.58 12.08
C VAL A 609 78.63 17.12 11.61
N PHE A 610 78.67 16.85 10.30
CA PHE A 610 78.72 15.48 9.78
C PHE A 610 80.14 14.86 9.83
N HIS A 611 81.18 15.65 10.08
CA HIS A 611 82.56 15.17 10.25
C HIS A 611 82.98 14.86 11.71
N MET A 612 82.07 14.96 12.69
CA MET A 612 82.34 14.57 14.09
C MET A 612 81.69 13.25 14.54
N TYR A 613 81.10 12.48 13.62
CA TYR A 613 80.78 11.06 13.83
C TYR A 613 81.02 10.30 12.52
N PRO A 614 81.78 9.18 12.52
CA PRO A 614 82.17 8.49 11.29
C PRO A 614 80.96 8.00 10.50
N GLU A 615 81.01 8.27 9.19
CA GLU A 615 80.11 7.76 8.16
C GLU A 615 80.22 6.23 8.09
N ASP A 616 79.47 5.52 8.92
CA ASP A 616 79.12 4.13 8.66
C ASP A 616 77.79 3.79 9.32
N LYS A 617 76.78 3.64 8.46
CA LYS A 617 75.33 3.41 8.69
C LYS A 617 74.49 4.68 8.51
N ILE A 618 74.17 4.99 7.25
CA ILE A 618 72.82 5.23 6.68
C ILE A 618 73.03 5.54 5.17
N LEU A 619 73.81 4.72 4.46
CA LEU A 619 73.84 4.67 2.98
C LEU A 619 72.93 3.55 2.44
N SER A 620 71.88 3.20 3.17
CA SER A 620 70.93 2.18 2.76
C SER A 620 69.54 2.50 3.32
N LYS A 621 68.76 3.26 2.55
CA LYS A 621 67.28 3.32 2.47
C LYS A 621 66.91 4.58 1.67
N LEU A 622 66.90 4.48 0.34
CA LEU A 622 65.70 4.47 -0.53
C LEU A 622 65.11 5.87 -0.82
N PRO A 623 64.47 6.10 -1.99
CA PRO A 623 64.80 5.62 -3.32
C PRO A 623 64.75 6.70 -4.43
N ILE A 624 65.43 6.34 -5.51
CA ILE A 624 65.31 6.71 -6.92
C ILE A 624 63.85 6.96 -7.36
N ILE A 625 63.57 8.06 -8.08
CA ILE A 625 62.62 8.06 -9.20
C ILE A 625 63.19 8.89 -10.36
N SER A 626 63.39 8.17 -11.46
CA SER A 626 63.81 8.61 -12.78
C SER A 626 62.72 9.38 -13.53
N LEU A 627 63.17 10.30 -14.37
CA LEU A 627 62.42 10.89 -15.48
C LEU A 627 61.93 9.81 -16.45
N THR A 628 60.65 9.82 -16.80
CA THR A 628 60.14 9.29 -18.06
C THR A 628 59.16 10.30 -18.67
N ASN A 629 59.54 10.82 -19.84
CA ASN A 629 58.64 11.41 -20.83
C ASN A 629 57.57 10.40 -21.22
N THR A 630 56.32 10.85 -21.36
CA THR A 630 55.42 10.45 -22.46
C THR A 630 54.13 11.27 -22.43
N ASP A 631 53.85 11.87 -23.59
CA ASP A 631 52.56 11.94 -24.28
C ASP A 631 51.39 12.82 -23.79
N GLN A 632 51.15 13.84 -24.62
CA GLN A 632 49.92 14.06 -25.39
C GLN A 632 48.57 13.84 -24.70
N GLY A 633 47.75 14.90 -24.72
CA GLY A 633 46.33 14.73 -25.05
C GLY A 633 45.35 15.58 -24.26
N ARG A 634 44.58 16.38 -25.02
CA ARG A 634 43.23 16.90 -24.73
C ARG A 634 43.14 18.12 -23.80
N ILE A 635 43.21 19.29 -24.44
CA ILE A 635 42.51 20.49 -23.99
C ILE A 635 41.03 20.31 -24.35
N ALA A 636 40.19 20.01 -23.36
CA ALA A 636 38.74 20.08 -23.48
C ALA A 636 38.31 21.54 -23.30
N THR A 637 37.78 22.14 -24.37
CA THR A 637 37.15 23.46 -24.34
C THR A 637 35.75 23.34 -23.73
N ASN A 638 35.61 23.60 -22.44
CA ASN A 638 34.31 23.89 -21.83
C ASN A 638 34.16 25.40 -21.62
N LYS A 639 33.26 25.97 -22.42
CA LYS A 639 32.67 27.29 -22.25
C LYS A 639 31.95 27.33 -20.90
N THR A 640 32.47 28.12 -19.98
CA THR A 640 31.65 28.70 -18.91
C THR A 640 32.04 30.15 -18.77
N SER A 641 31.10 30.99 -19.19
CA SER A 641 31.05 32.42 -19.03
C SER A 641 31.08 32.75 -17.54
N ALA A 642 32.25 33.09 -17.01
CA ALA A 642 32.38 33.69 -15.69
C ALA A 642 32.91 35.11 -15.91
N GLN A 643 32.06 36.09 -15.60
CA GLN A 643 32.45 37.49 -15.42
C GLN A 643 33.51 37.54 -14.31
N LEU A 644 34.79 37.50 -14.69
CA LEU A 644 35.89 37.77 -13.77
C LEU A 644 36.04 39.28 -13.67
N GLN A 645 35.35 39.83 -12.67
CA GLN A 645 35.61 41.18 -12.17
C GLN A 645 37.11 41.33 -11.92
N ILE A 646 37.68 42.39 -12.49
CA ILE A 646 39.04 42.84 -12.18
C ILE A 646 39.00 43.25 -10.70
N ILE A 647 39.48 42.37 -9.83
CA ILE A 647 39.79 42.76 -8.46
C ILE A 647 41.12 43.50 -8.55
N THR A 648 41.03 44.82 -8.65
CA THR A 648 42.14 45.74 -8.38
C THR A 648 42.45 45.63 -6.89
N PHE A 649 43.52 44.93 -6.53
CA PHE A 649 44.08 45.04 -5.19
C PHE A 649 44.91 46.31 -5.13
N ASP A 650 44.38 47.32 -4.45
CA ASP A 650 45.08 48.56 -4.11
C ASP A 650 46.26 48.27 -3.15
N ASP A 651 47.33 49.06 -3.32
CA ASP A 651 48.65 48.98 -2.69
C ASP A 651 48.64 49.24 -1.17
N GLY A 652 47.93 48.42 -0.39
CA GLY A 652 47.74 48.65 1.04
C GLY A 652 47.64 47.40 1.92
N LEU A 653 48.12 46.23 1.48
CA LEU A 653 48.06 45.00 2.29
C LEU A 653 49.19 44.98 3.34
N THR A 654 48.80 44.82 4.61
CA THR A 654 49.73 44.65 5.73
C THR A 654 50.25 43.21 5.78
N LEU A 655 51.43 42.96 6.37
CA LEU A 655 52.07 41.62 6.43
C LEU A 655 51.14 40.48 6.86
N SER A 656 50.11 40.77 7.66
CA SER A 656 49.19 39.75 8.18
C SER A 656 48.23 39.22 7.10
N GLU A 657 47.91 40.02 6.08
CA GLU A 657 46.98 39.66 4.99
C GLU A 657 47.67 38.94 3.83
N VAL A 658 49.01 38.97 3.79
CA VAL A 658 49.83 38.26 2.78
C VAL A 658 50.21 36.84 3.25
N ILE A 659 50.05 36.54 4.55
CA ILE A 659 50.36 35.23 5.13
C ILE A 659 49.13 34.30 5.19
N SER A 660 47.91 34.83 5.20
CA SER A 660 46.67 34.05 5.02
C SER A 660 46.41 33.76 3.55
#